data_AF-A0A3G9IYV3-F1
#
_entry.id   AF-A0A3G9IYV3-F1
#
_cell.length_a   1.000
_cell.length_b   1.000
_cell.length_c   1.000
_cell.angle_alpha   90.00
_cell.angle_beta   90.00
_cell.angle_gamma   90.00
#
_symmetry.space_group_name_H-M   'P 1'
#
loop_
_entity.id
_entity.type
_entity.pdbx_description
1 polymer ?
#
loop_
_entity_poly.entity_id
_entity_poly.type
_entity_poly.pdbx_seq_one_letter_code
_entity_poly.pdbx_strand_id
1 'polypeptide(L)'
;MGLRGEIKMRKLGRKVTIVLLALMMLVSTTQQFSILGENKASAAGLPDFAGGSGSSSDPYQIETAYQLNAVRNYPNSSDHFKLTKDIDLISYGSGEGWTPIGSWDVNGFRGTFNGNGKTIRNLNINRPTVDFQALFGLTERTATISDVNLIDVKVIGKNNSASLVAQNQGTVDKVSVSGEVTGFNSIGGLVGVSSSGKIINSSANVKVEGTDNIGGLIGDANNQEKVDNNYAVGNVTGKLSVGGLIGVGIVNTSINNNYAVGNVSGEMYIGGLIGYSGNNTSLDKNYATGNVKGSAVQVGGLIGYSSDEVVSNSFALGNVTGVNLVGGLIGFNSNTTFSNNYATGKVTGNPHTGGLIGYGSNVSNGFYNKETTGQSDTGKGNPVSTAEMRLQATYTNWTFDTSTWTIDPAHNNGFPYLSKLPSPEYVVYSANGDTGGAVPISKLLRQGQKVIVDDNSGNLTKSGYTFVGWNTKADGSGDAYEPGDLYNISIGADITLYAEWLPNPPVLTADTTDNDIISDIEITFADDSTWRDEITAIFANGVTLREENYSKKAGKITLFANVLAANTYTIIVVADGYVDATVQQIIHPNRNLSSLVLSSGVMNETFTSDKTSYTQSVQYGVTSLKVTPTVVEPTAIVKVAVNGEASEIVTSGDASAALPLKVGANTITVAVTVGNGPSKVYTVVVTRNAASTNSGGSIPIIDTNVTSSNGTITIPTGSTGKVTLDNEVTVDIPVNATNKDVTITIEKLLELNNLLANGEILASHVFEILKNFPGNFSKPVTLTFVFDPTKVGSDQRPAVFYYDEVKKVWVEVTGGKINGNRISVEVDHFTKYAVFVVDSATSKPETDTEVKFSDIAGHWAQASIKQAVSGGIVKGYTDGTFKPNATVTRAEFAVMLINALKPQGNGADLTFTDNAKIGTWAQKAVAQAVQANIIKGNQDGSFRPNAEVTRAEMAVMIANALGQSVEANATTSFADDKDIPAWAKGSVAYVKQAGIVQGKSGNLFAPQDHATRAEAVTVLLKMLAQKNK
;
A
#
# COMPACT_ATOMS: atom_id res chain seq x y z
N MET A 1 -10.04 -68.47 18.52
CA MET A 1 -11.49 -68.74 18.41
C MET A 1 -12.12 -68.44 19.77
N GLY A 2 -13.01 -67.43 19.85
CA GLY A 2 -13.85 -67.02 21.02
C GLY A 2 -13.11 -66.53 22.26
N LEU A 3 -13.04 -65.26 22.69
CA LEU A 3 -14.01 -64.16 22.82
C LEU A 3 -15.26 -64.46 23.70
N ARG A 4 -15.27 -63.75 24.86
CA ARG A 4 -16.38 -63.06 25.56
C ARG A 4 -17.06 -63.72 26.77
N GLY A 5 -17.34 -62.82 27.73
CA GLY A 5 -18.17 -63.00 28.92
C GLY A 5 -17.65 -62.16 30.10
N GLU A 6 -17.35 -60.87 29.91
CA GLU A 6 -18.11 -59.75 30.50
C GLU A 6 -18.30 -59.80 32.03
N ILE A 7 -17.52 -58.98 32.76
CA ILE A 7 -17.94 -57.98 33.77
C ILE A 7 -16.67 -57.19 34.13
N LYS A 8 -16.49 -56.04 33.47
CA LYS A 8 -15.48 -55.02 33.79
C LYS A 8 -16.22 -53.69 33.90
N MET A 9 -16.70 -53.36 35.11
CA MET A 9 -16.90 -51.98 35.59
C MET A 9 -17.44 -52.02 37.03
N ARG A 10 -16.55 -51.76 37.99
CA ARG A 10 -16.74 -51.03 39.27
C ARG A 10 -15.71 -51.51 40.28
N LYS A 11 -15.03 -50.52 40.89
CA LYS A 11 -14.05 -50.61 42.00
C LYS A 11 -12.58 -50.87 41.61
N LEU A 12 -11.98 -49.89 40.94
CA LEU A 12 -10.55 -49.59 41.11
C LEU A 12 -10.40 -48.08 41.32
N GLY A 13 -10.39 -47.67 42.59
CA GLY A 13 -10.31 -46.26 43.01
C GLY A 13 -10.11 -46.10 44.53
N ARG A 14 -9.49 -47.08 45.17
CA ARG A 14 -9.12 -47.04 46.60
C ARG A 14 -7.83 -47.83 46.76
N LYS A 15 -6.70 -47.17 46.47
CA LYS A 15 -5.34 -47.44 46.99
C LYS A 15 -4.29 -46.44 46.43
N VAL A 16 -4.64 -45.15 46.40
CA VAL A 16 -3.69 -44.02 46.31
C VAL A 16 -4.11 -42.94 47.33
N THR A 17 -4.46 -43.35 48.55
CA THR A 17 -4.93 -42.44 49.62
C THR A 17 -4.32 -42.80 50.97
N ILE A 18 -3.12 -43.41 51.00
CA ILE A 18 -2.37 -43.70 52.25
C ILE A 18 -0.87 -43.30 52.14
N VAL A 19 -0.44 -42.64 51.06
CA VAL A 19 0.92 -42.01 50.98
C VAL A 19 0.87 -40.48 50.84
N LEU A 20 -0.31 -39.88 50.56
CA LEU A 20 -0.45 -38.42 50.51
C LEU A 20 -1.02 -37.75 51.78
N LEU A 21 -1.36 -38.52 52.82
CA LEU A 21 -1.88 -38.00 54.10
C LEU A 21 -0.86 -37.99 55.24
N ALA A 22 0.35 -38.51 55.02
CA ALA A 22 1.44 -38.50 56.00
C ALA A 22 2.47 -37.37 55.78
N LEU A 23 2.31 -36.53 54.74
CA LEU A 23 3.15 -35.35 54.50
C LEU A 23 2.47 -34.01 54.87
N MET A 24 1.22 -34.03 55.37
CA MET A 24 0.42 -32.83 55.66
C MET A 24 0.09 -32.60 57.15
N MET A 25 0.62 -33.39 58.08
CA MET A 25 0.44 -33.16 59.52
C MET A 25 1.73 -33.48 60.28
N LEU A 26 2.69 -32.54 60.31
CA LEU A 26 3.74 -32.42 61.33
C LEU A 26 4.68 -31.23 60.99
N VAL A 27 4.21 -29.99 61.12
CA VAL A 27 5.00 -28.87 61.67
C VAL A 27 4.03 -27.84 62.25
N SER A 28 3.54 -28.07 63.46
CA SER A 28 3.02 -27.01 64.33
C SER A 28 3.77 -27.10 65.65
N THR A 29 4.76 -26.22 65.83
CA THR A 29 5.12 -25.57 67.11
C THR A 29 6.31 -24.65 66.87
N THR A 30 6.02 -23.35 66.97
CA THR A 30 6.88 -22.30 67.54
C THR A 30 8.39 -22.40 67.32
N GLN A 31 8.87 -21.75 66.26
CA GLN A 31 10.13 -21.01 66.34
C GLN A 31 9.92 -19.64 65.71
N GLN A 32 10.21 -18.60 66.50
CA GLN A 32 10.41 -17.24 66.04
C GLN A 32 11.43 -17.25 64.90
N PHE A 33 10.97 -17.10 63.66
CA PHE A 33 11.84 -16.66 62.59
C PHE A 33 11.72 -15.15 62.51
N SER A 34 12.74 -14.48 63.07
CA SER A 34 13.09 -13.12 62.72
C SER A 34 13.03 -12.96 61.20
N ILE A 35 12.16 -12.07 60.74
CA ILE A 35 12.09 -11.61 59.35
C ILE A 35 13.43 -10.93 59.05
N LEU A 36 14.33 -11.64 58.38
CA LEU A 36 15.59 -11.11 57.89
C LEU A 36 15.74 -11.48 56.41
N GLY A 37 15.52 -10.46 55.56
CA GLY A 37 16.24 -10.33 54.30
C GLY A 37 15.56 -10.83 53.03
N GLU A 38 14.35 -10.34 52.71
CA GLU A 38 14.08 -10.05 51.30
C GLU A 38 15.07 -8.95 50.86
N ASN A 39 15.57 -9.04 49.62
CA ASN A 39 16.59 -8.19 49.01
C ASN A 39 16.42 -6.68 49.28
N LYS A 40 16.80 -6.24 50.48
CA LYS A 40 17.30 -4.90 50.73
C LYS A 40 18.71 -4.87 50.18
N ALA A 41 18.84 -4.51 48.91
CA ALA A 41 19.91 -3.56 48.62
C ALA A 41 19.67 -2.39 49.60
N SER A 42 20.54 -2.27 50.58
CA SER A 42 20.52 -1.20 51.58
C SER A 42 20.63 0.15 50.86
N ALA A 43 19.50 0.73 50.47
CA ALA A 43 19.37 2.18 50.36
C ALA A 43 19.19 2.74 51.78
N ALA A 44 20.20 2.55 52.63
CA ALA A 44 20.31 3.34 53.83
C ALA A 44 20.57 4.78 53.38
N GLY A 45 19.52 5.62 53.37
CA GLY A 45 19.62 7.07 53.18
C GLY A 45 18.74 7.72 52.11
N LEU A 46 17.87 6.99 51.38
CA LEU A 46 16.92 7.65 50.48
C LEU A 46 15.62 8.02 51.22
N PRO A 47 15.15 9.28 51.12
CA PRO A 47 13.89 9.69 51.72
C PRO A 47 12.70 9.04 51.00
N ASP A 48 11.65 8.70 51.75
CA ASP A 48 10.40 8.11 51.24
C ASP A 48 9.73 8.98 50.16
N PHE A 49 9.99 10.29 50.17
CA PHE A 49 9.46 11.28 49.23
C PHE A 49 10.53 12.32 48.85
N ALA A 50 10.38 12.96 47.69
CA ALA A 50 11.33 13.96 47.20
C ALA A 50 11.28 15.28 47.98
N GLY A 51 10.19 15.52 48.72
CA GLY A 51 9.97 16.69 49.55
C GLY A 51 8.53 16.71 50.07
N GLY A 52 8.17 17.78 50.77
CA GLY A 52 6.84 17.96 51.37
C GLY A 52 6.70 17.37 52.77
N SER A 53 5.86 18.00 53.58
CA SER A 53 5.51 17.60 54.95
C SER A 53 4.31 16.65 55.02
N GLY A 54 3.65 16.41 53.88
CA GLY A 54 2.41 15.63 53.82
C GLY A 54 1.17 16.43 54.20
N SER A 55 1.31 17.72 54.53
CA SER A 55 0.18 18.61 54.79
C SER A 55 -0.51 19.05 53.49
N SER A 56 -1.75 19.55 53.59
CA SER A 56 -2.50 20.00 52.40
C SER A 56 -1.83 21.16 51.66
N SER A 57 -1.16 22.07 52.38
CA SER A 57 -0.38 23.18 51.79
C SER A 57 0.98 22.74 51.26
N ASP A 58 1.49 21.61 51.72
CA ASP A 58 2.80 21.09 51.34
C ASP A 58 2.78 19.55 51.24
N PRO A 59 2.13 18.99 50.19
CA PRO A 59 1.96 17.56 50.03
C PRO A 59 3.29 16.84 49.76
N TYR A 60 3.39 15.58 50.19
CA TYR A 60 4.49 14.69 49.84
C TYR A 60 4.67 14.60 48.32
N GLN A 61 5.90 14.82 47.85
CA GLN A 61 6.24 14.90 46.43
C GLN A 61 6.77 13.55 45.93
N ILE A 62 6.14 13.03 44.87
CA ILE A 62 6.45 11.72 44.29
C ILE A 62 7.04 11.91 42.89
N GLU A 63 8.28 11.46 42.72
CA GLU A 63 9.07 11.53 41.49
C GLU A 63 9.45 10.17 40.90
N THR A 64 9.33 9.10 41.67
CA THR A 64 9.78 7.76 41.28
C THR A 64 8.79 6.67 41.70
N ALA A 65 8.88 5.50 41.06
CA ALA A 65 8.05 4.34 41.40
C ALA A 65 8.27 3.86 42.85
N TYR A 66 9.49 4.00 43.37
CA TYR A 66 9.81 3.70 44.77
C TYR A 66 9.04 4.60 45.74
N GLN A 67 8.97 5.90 45.46
CA GLN A 67 8.24 6.86 46.30
C GLN A 67 6.72 6.67 46.19
N LEU A 68 6.21 6.32 45.00
CA LEU A 68 4.81 5.90 44.85
C LEU A 68 4.51 4.66 45.69
N ASN A 69 5.43 3.69 45.71
CA ASN A 69 5.31 2.51 46.55
C ASN A 69 5.33 2.85 48.05
N ALA A 70 6.04 3.90 48.47
CA ALA A 70 6.10 4.35 49.87
C ALA A 70 4.78 4.90 50.41
N VAL A 71 3.86 5.35 49.55
CA VAL A 71 2.52 5.86 49.94
C VAL A 71 1.76 4.87 50.82
N ARG A 72 1.95 3.56 50.64
CA ARG A 72 1.31 2.51 51.46
C ARG A 72 1.61 2.60 52.96
N ASN A 73 2.68 3.31 53.34
CA ASN A 73 3.09 3.48 54.73
C ASN A 73 2.47 4.73 55.39
N TYR A 74 1.75 5.56 54.62
CA TYR A 74 1.18 6.84 55.06
C TYR A 74 -0.33 6.92 54.70
N PRO A 75 -1.18 6.04 55.25
CA PRO A 75 -2.57 5.92 54.81
C PRO A 75 -3.51 6.95 55.45
N ASN A 76 -3.05 7.89 56.30
CA ASN A 76 -3.93 8.68 57.16
C ASN A 76 -4.67 9.78 56.38
N SER A 77 -5.82 10.20 56.90
CA SER A 77 -6.62 11.28 56.29
C SER A 77 -5.94 12.66 56.29
N SER A 78 -4.90 12.84 57.09
CA SER A 78 -4.06 14.05 57.11
C SER A 78 -2.91 14.01 56.10
N ASP A 79 -2.66 12.86 55.46
CA ASP A 79 -1.54 12.68 54.54
C ASP A 79 -1.97 13.06 53.12
N HIS A 80 -1.23 13.98 52.51
CA HIS A 80 -1.46 14.51 51.17
C HIS A 80 -0.26 14.22 50.26
N PHE A 81 -0.52 13.70 49.05
CA PHE A 81 0.49 13.31 48.06
C PHE A 81 0.24 14.01 46.73
N LYS A 82 1.32 14.37 46.03
CA LYS A 82 1.29 14.89 44.66
C LYS A 82 2.39 14.30 43.80
N LEU A 83 2.06 13.92 42.56
CA LEU A 83 3.08 13.60 41.57
C LEU A 83 3.74 14.88 41.06
N THR A 84 5.07 14.89 40.99
CA THR A 84 5.84 15.97 40.36
C THR A 84 6.52 15.52 39.07
N LYS A 85 6.60 14.21 38.82
CA LYS A 85 7.06 13.59 37.56
C LYS A 85 6.16 12.44 37.14
N ASP A 86 6.27 12.06 35.87
CA ASP A 86 5.71 10.79 35.38
C ASP A 86 6.39 9.61 36.06
N ILE A 87 5.62 8.55 36.30
CA ILE A 87 6.05 7.35 37.03
C ILE A 87 5.94 6.13 36.13
N ASP A 88 7.02 5.36 36.04
CA ASP A 88 7.04 4.06 35.34
C ASP A 88 7.14 2.91 36.34
N LEU A 89 6.13 2.04 36.36
CA LEU A 89 6.03 0.90 37.27
C LEU A 89 6.69 -0.38 36.76
N ILE A 90 7.46 -0.34 35.66
CA ILE A 90 8.11 -1.52 35.09
C ILE A 90 8.97 -2.30 36.09
N SER A 91 9.61 -1.63 37.05
CA SER A 91 10.40 -2.26 38.12
C SER A 91 9.57 -3.10 39.10
N TYR A 92 8.25 -2.89 39.13
CA TYR A 92 7.29 -3.65 39.93
C TYR A 92 6.48 -4.65 39.09
N GLY A 93 6.88 -4.88 37.82
CA GLY A 93 6.13 -5.73 36.90
C GLY A 93 6.49 -7.23 36.93
N SER A 94 7.56 -7.64 37.63
CA SER A 94 8.01 -9.05 37.65
C SER A 94 7.16 -9.94 38.56
N GLY A 95 7.03 -11.23 38.21
CA GLY A 95 6.31 -12.21 39.03
C GLY A 95 4.81 -11.91 39.10
N GLU A 96 4.28 -11.77 40.32
CA GLU A 96 2.88 -11.39 40.55
C GLU A 96 2.60 -9.89 40.31
N GLY A 97 3.66 -9.07 40.14
CA GLY A 97 3.54 -7.65 39.85
C GLY A 97 3.24 -6.77 41.08
N TRP A 98 2.65 -5.61 40.85
CA TRP A 98 2.38 -4.58 41.87
C TRP A 98 1.51 -5.10 43.01
N THR A 99 1.87 -4.78 44.25
CA THR A 99 1.01 -5.01 45.42
C THR A 99 0.17 -3.78 45.70
N PRO A 100 -1.18 -3.86 45.73
CA PRO A 100 -2.06 -2.72 45.90
C PRO A 100 -1.74 -1.83 47.10
N ILE A 101 -1.97 -0.52 46.96
CA ILE A 101 -1.91 0.43 48.08
C ILE A 101 -3.23 0.34 48.86
N GLY A 102 -3.11 0.02 50.15
CA GLY A 102 -4.25 -0.22 51.02
C GLY A 102 -4.85 -1.61 50.87
N SER A 103 -5.34 -2.17 51.98
CA SER A 103 -5.87 -3.54 52.06
C SER A 103 -7.20 -3.58 52.82
N TRP A 104 -7.96 -4.67 52.61
CA TRP A 104 -9.26 -4.90 53.24
C TRP A 104 -9.16 -5.26 54.74
N ASP A 105 -8.02 -5.76 55.20
CA ASP A 105 -7.85 -6.38 56.51
C ASP A 105 -7.31 -5.43 57.60
N VAL A 106 -6.58 -4.34 57.26
CA VAL A 106 -6.16 -3.38 58.30
C VAL A 106 -5.84 -1.94 57.91
N ASN A 107 -5.68 -1.55 56.63
CA ASN A 107 -5.27 -0.16 56.30
C ASN A 107 -5.78 0.33 54.94
N GLY A 108 -7.07 0.66 54.84
CA GLY A 108 -7.59 1.40 53.67
C GLY A 108 -6.91 2.76 53.53
N PHE A 109 -6.68 3.22 52.29
CA PHE A 109 -6.15 4.55 52.04
C PHE A 109 -7.18 5.62 52.43
N ARG A 110 -6.80 6.61 53.26
CA ARG A 110 -7.68 7.69 53.74
C ARG A 110 -7.24 9.09 53.32
N GLY A 111 -6.02 9.24 52.82
CA GLY A 111 -5.39 10.51 52.45
C GLY A 111 -5.83 11.04 51.07
N THR A 112 -5.13 12.06 50.57
CA THR A 112 -5.36 12.59 49.22
C THR A 112 -4.20 12.29 48.29
N PHE A 113 -4.47 11.70 47.13
CA PHE A 113 -3.49 11.46 46.07
C PHE A 113 -3.84 12.28 44.84
N ASN A 114 -2.98 13.24 44.48
CA ASN A 114 -3.16 14.10 43.31
C ASN A 114 -2.11 13.77 42.24
N GLY A 115 -2.55 13.33 41.06
CA GLY A 115 -1.67 13.01 39.95
C GLY A 115 -1.11 14.23 39.21
N ASN A 116 -1.68 15.43 39.41
CA ASN A 116 -1.16 16.71 38.94
C ASN A 116 -0.82 16.72 37.43
N GLY A 117 -1.70 16.10 36.63
CA GLY A 117 -1.57 15.91 35.20
C GLY A 117 -0.42 14.99 34.77
N LYS A 118 0.23 14.29 35.71
CA LYS A 118 1.33 13.34 35.43
C LYS A 118 0.80 11.97 35.11
N THR A 119 1.62 11.22 34.38
CA THR A 119 1.28 9.88 33.93
C THR A 119 1.94 8.81 34.80
N ILE A 120 1.17 7.80 35.19
CA ILE A 120 1.66 6.52 35.71
C ILE A 120 1.52 5.49 34.58
N ARG A 121 2.56 4.71 34.29
CA ARG A 121 2.54 3.71 33.21
C ARG A 121 3.03 2.33 33.67
N ASN A 122 2.70 1.30 32.89
CA ASN A 122 3.18 -0.08 33.04
C ASN A 122 2.76 -0.75 34.37
N LEU A 123 1.54 -0.48 34.85
CA LEU A 123 0.98 -1.21 35.99
C LEU A 123 0.69 -2.66 35.57
N ASN A 124 1.45 -3.61 36.10
CA ASN A 124 1.22 -5.04 35.88
C ASN A 124 0.87 -5.73 37.21
N ILE A 125 -0.26 -6.45 37.24
CA ILE A 125 -0.70 -7.31 38.35
C ILE A 125 -1.15 -8.65 37.77
N ASN A 126 -0.63 -9.76 38.29
CA ASN A 126 -0.97 -11.11 37.84
C ASN A 126 -1.27 -12.04 39.04
N ARG A 127 -2.49 -11.92 39.58
CA ARG A 127 -2.97 -12.67 40.75
C ARG A 127 -4.41 -13.19 40.51
N PRO A 128 -4.61 -14.15 39.60
CA PRO A 128 -5.94 -14.59 39.15
C PRO A 128 -6.82 -15.23 40.24
N THR A 129 -6.26 -15.54 41.41
CA THR A 129 -6.97 -16.17 42.54
C THR A 129 -7.18 -15.22 43.72
N VAL A 130 -6.68 -13.99 43.65
CA VAL A 130 -6.67 -13.03 44.76
C VAL A 130 -7.64 -11.89 44.47
N ASP A 131 -8.41 -11.52 45.48
CA ASP A 131 -9.38 -10.43 45.42
C ASP A 131 -8.70 -9.06 45.60
N PHE A 132 -9.39 -7.98 45.27
CA PHE A 132 -8.96 -6.59 45.52
C PHE A 132 -7.67 -6.16 44.79
N GLN A 133 -7.57 -6.48 43.50
CA GLN A 133 -6.40 -6.15 42.68
C GLN A 133 -6.61 -4.86 41.89
N ALA A 134 -5.78 -3.84 42.18
CA ALA A 134 -5.68 -2.56 41.46
C ALA A 134 -4.44 -1.78 41.93
N LEU A 135 -4.21 -0.55 41.43
CA LEU A 135 -3.19 0.34 42.01
C LEU A 135 -3.44 0.59 43.50
N PHE A 136 -4.70 0.87 43.87
CA PHE A 136 -5.20 0.99 45.23
C PHE A 136 -6.19 -0.14 45.54
N GLY A 137 -5.93 -0.92 46.60
CA GLY A 137 -6.78 -2.05 46.98
C GLY A 137 -8.12 -1.58 47.56
N LEU A 138 -8.06 -0.68 48.54
CA LEU A 138 -9.23 -0.12 49.20
C LEU A 138 -9.02 1.35 49.53
N THR A 139 -10.02 2.18 49.22
CA THR A 139 -10.10 3.57 49.65
C THR A 139 -11.28 3.79 50.59
N GLU A 140 -11.04 4.55 51.64
CA GLU A 140 -12.02 4.86 52.68
C GLU A 140 -12.75 6.18 52.39
N ARG A 141 -13.79 6.49 53.16
CA ARG A 141 -14.67 7.65 52.90
C ARG A 141 -13.98 9.01 52.79
N THR A 142 -12.85 9.22 53.46
CA THR A 142 -12.10 10.49 53.41
C THR A 142 -11.12 10.56 52.25
N ALA A 143 -10.87 9.44 51.56
CA ALA A 143 -9.88 9.36 50.52
C ALA A 143 -10.30 10.18 49.29
N THR A 144 -9.32 10.84 48.69
CA THR A 144 -9.49 11.50 47.38
C THR A 144 -8.37 11.08 46.46
N ILE A 145 -8.70 10.51 45.31
CA ILE A 145 -7.76 10.25 44.22
C ILE A 145 -8.17 11.15 43.06
N SER A 146 -7.27 12.02 42.61
CA SER A 146 -7.61 13.01 41.57
C SER A 146 -6.51 13.26 40.56
N ASP A 147 -6.90 13.63 39.34
CA ASP A 147 -5.98 14.08 38.28
C ASP A 147 -4.87 13.07 37.92
N VAL A 148 -5.25 11.79 37.92
CA VAL A 148 -4.34 10.66 37.61
C VAL A 148 -4.56 10.20 36.18
N ASN A 149 -3.50 10.16 35.38
CA ASN A 149 -3.49 9.47 34.09
C ASN A 149 -2.71 8.15 34.21
N LEU A 150 -3.39 7.01 34.14
CA LEU A 150 -2.81 5.69 34.30
C LEU A 150 -2.92 4.87 33.01
N ILE A 151 -1.80 4.62 32.35
CA ILE A 151 -1.76 3.98 31.03
C ILE A 151 -1.01 2.64 31.06
N ASP A 152 -1.20 1.84 30.01
CA ASP A 152 -0.55 0.54 29.84
C ASP A 152 -0.80 -0.40 31.03
N VAL A 153 -2.05 -0.43 31.51
CA VAL A 153 -2.47 -1.28 32.61
C VAL A 153 -2.68 -2.72 32.13
N LYS A 154 -2.19 -3.67 32.92
CA LYS A 154 -2.53 -5.08 32.83
C LYS A 154 -2.82 -5.64 34.22
N VAL A 155 -4.09 -5.88 34.52
CA VAL A 155 -4.52 -6.44 35.81
C VAL A 155 -5.25 -7.75 35.59
N ILE A 156 -4.74 -8.82 36.19
CA ILE A 156 -5.41 -10.11 36.30
C ILE A 156 -5.65 -10.35 37.79
N GLY A 157 -6.91 -10.27 38.22
CA GLY A 157 -7.36 -10.48 39.60
C GLY A 157 -8.50 -11.50 39.67
N LYS A 158 -9.05 -11.74 40.87
CA LYS A 158 -10.23 -12.60 41.06
C LYS A 158 -11.50 -11.76 41.23
N ASN A 159 -11.86 -11.33 42.43
CA ASN A 159 -13.02 -10.48 42.67
C ASN A 159 -12.59 -9.03 42.95
N ASN A 160 -13.48 -8.07 42.69
CA ASN A 160 -13.30 -6.65 43.03
C ASN A 160 -11.99 -6.10 42.48
N SER A 161 -11.75 -6.27 41.17
CA SER A 161 -10.47 -5.91 40.54
C SER A 161 -10.66 -4.88 39.44
N ALA A 162 -9.70 -3.97 39.31
CA ALA A 162 -9.75 -2.85 38.38
C ALA A 162 -8.37 -2.24 38.14
N SER A 163 -8.30 -1.20 37.29
CA SER A 163 -7.04 -0.48 37.06
C SER A 163 -6.64 0.39 38.26
N LEU A 164 -7.55 1.27 38.73
CA LEU A 164 -7.20 2.28 39.74
C LEU A 164 -7.54 1.82 41.15
N VAL A 165 -8.82 1.51 41.42
CA VAL A 165 -9.31 1.21 42.78
C VAL A 165 -10.11 -0.09 42.77
N ALA A 166 -9.69 -1.07 43.56
CA ALA A 166 -10.44 -2.32 43.67
C ALA A 166 -11.77 -2.11 44.42
N GLN A 167 -11.75 -1.42 45.56
CA GLN A 167 -12.96 -1.00 46.29
C GLN A 167 -12.90 0.48 46.71
N ASN A 168 -13.89 1.26 46.28
CA ASN A 168 -14.01 2.69 46.55
C ASN A 168 -15.12 3.01 47.55
N GLN A 169 -14.79 3.84 48.54
CA GLN A 169 -15.75 4.56 49.39
C GLN A 169 -15.50 6.07 49.41
N GLY A 170 -14.41 6.52 48.78
CA GLY A 170 -13.98 7.91 48.72
C GLY A 170 -14.39 8.59 47.41
N THR A 171 -13.59 9.60 47.02
CA THR A 171 -13.78 10.34 45.77
C THR A 171 -12.70 10.00 44.75
N VAL A 172 -13.13 9.63 43.54
CA VAL A 172 -12.31 9.51 42.33
C VAL A 172 -12.74 10.61 41.37
N ASP A 173 -11.85 11.56 41.07
CA ASP A 173 -12.17 12.75 40.26
C ASP A 173 -11.10 13.02 39.19
N LYS A 174 -11.49 13.26 37.92
CA LYS A 174 -10.55 13.57 36.82
C LYS A 174 -9.48 12.49 36.64
N VAL A 175 -9.88 11.22 36.61
CA VAL A 175 -8.96 10.10 36.38
C VAL A 175 -9.17 9.51 35.00
N SER A 176 -8.10 9.21 34.27
CA SER A 176 -8.14 8.46 33.01
C SER A 176 -7.31 7.18 33.11
N VAL A 177 -7.89 6.06 32.68
CA VAL A 177 -7.20 4.75 32.63
C VAL A 177 -7.21 4.13 31.23
N SER A 178 -6.12 3.45 30.84
CA SER A 178 -6.07 2.62 29.64
C SER A 178 -5.33 1.29 29.84
N GLY A 179 -5.80 0.23 29.16
CA GLY A 179 -5.19 -1.10 29.23
C GLY A 179 -6.19 -2.25 29.24
N GLU A 180 -5.90 -3.30 30.02
CA GLU A 180 -6.69 -4.52 30.11
C GLU A 180 -6.88 -4.95 31.58
N VAL A 181 -8.12 -5.34 31.92
CA VAL A 181 -8.45 -5.91 33.22
C VAL A 181 -9.23 -7.21 33.03
N THR A 182 -8.76 -8.29 33.66
CA THR A 182 -9.41 -9.60 33.65
C THR A 182 -9.69 -10.07 35.07
N GLY A 183 -10.88 -10.62 35.32
CA GLY A 183 -11.19 -11.27 36.59
C GLY A 183 -12.45 -12.14 36.57
N PHE A 184 -13.03 -12.37 37.74
CA PHE A 184 -14.21 -13.22 37.91
C PHE A 184 -15.48 -12.40 38.21
N ASN A 185 -15.55 -11.71 39.35
CA ASN A 185 -16.74 -10.97 39.78
C ASN A 185 -16.41 -9.51 40.15
N SER A 186 -17.30 -8.58 39.78
CA SER A 186 -17.20 -7.15 40.10
C SER A 186 -15.91 -6.54 39.57
N ILE A 187 -15.80 -6.60 38.24
CA ILE A 187 -14.61 -6.15 37.50
C ILE A 187 -14.95 -4.86 36.78
N GLY A 188 -14.15 -3.83 37.03
CA GLY A 188 -14.30 -2.52 36.40
C GLY A 188 -13.04 -2.09 35.68
N GLY A 189 -13.18 -1.32 34.61
CA GLY A 189 -12.01 -0.72 33.97
C GLY A 189 -11.30 0.27 34.89
N LEU A 190 -12.05 1.08 35.65
CA LEU A 190 -11.51 2.07 36.59
C LEU A 190 -11.64 1.62 38.05
N VAL A 191 -12.84 1.22 38.46
CA VAL A 191 -13.17 0.81 39.84
C VAL A 191 -13.86 -0.54 39.88
N GLY A 192 -13.43 -1.46 40.75
CA GLY A 192 -14.08 -2.77 40.88
C GLY A 192 -15.47 -2.64 41.50
N VAL A 193 -15.50 -2.18 42.75
CA VAL A 193 -16.73 -1.91 43.52
C VAL A 193 -16.69 -0.48 44.05
N SER A 194 -17.79 0.26 43.98
CA SER A 194 -17.95 1.56 44.62
C SER A 194 -19.19 1.55 45.52
N SER A 195 -19.02 1.95 46.78
CA SER A 195 -20.08 1.97 47.78
C SER A 195 -20.05 3.25 48.60
N SER A 196 -21.10 4.08 48.50
CA SER A 196 -21.19 5.40 49.15
C SER A 196 -20.07 6.39 48.78
N GLY A 197 -19.41 6.17 47.64
CA GLY A 197 -18.35 7.00 47.09
C GLY A 197 -18.85 7.95 46.00
N LYS A 198 -17.87 8.60 45.35
CA LYS A 198 -18.08 9.45 44.17
C LYS A 198 -17.09 9.08 43.09
N ILE A 199 -17.57 8.87 41.87
CA ILE A 199 -16.75 8.70 40.68
C ILE A 199 -17.21 9.73 39.67
N ILE A 200 -16.36 10.73 39.43
CA ILE A 200 -16.73 11.90 38.64
C ILE A 200 -15.65 12.32 37.65
N ASN A 201 -16.08 12.90 36.52
CA ASN A 201 -15.20 13.48 35.50
C ASN A 201 -14.09 12.52 35.01
N SER A 202 -14.34 11.21 35.02
CA SER A 202 -13.33 10.17 34.83
C SER A 202 -13.60 9.28 33.63
N SER A 203 -12.57 8.60 33.13
CA SER A 203 -12.65 7.80 31.91
C SER A 203 -11.88 6.49 31.96
N ALA A 204 -12.42 5.48 31.26
CA ALA A 204 -11.80 4.19 31.08
C ALA A 204 -11.76 3.75 29.60
N ASN A 205 -10.56 3.68 29.05
CA ASN A 205 -10.27 3.03 27.77
C ASN A 205 -9.63 1.66 28.03
N VAL A 206 -10.40 0.78 28.67
CA VAL A 206 -9.91 -0.50 29.18
C VAL A 206 -10.73 -1.64 28.60
N LYS A 207 -10.06 -2.65 28.03
CA LYS A 207 -10.71 -3.91 27.70
C LYS A 207 -10.98 -4.68 28.99
N VAL A 208 -12.24 -4.98 29.27
CA VAL A 208 -12.64 -5.66 30.51
C VAL A 208 -13.23 -7.04 30.20
N GLU A 209 -12.67 -8.07 30.82
CA GLU A 209 -13.14 -9.45 30.70
C GLU A 209 -13.42 -10.06 32.07
N GLY A 210 -14.57 -10.69 32.25
CA GLY A 210 -14.84 -11.48 33.44
C GLY A 210 -16.06 -12.38 33.35
N THR A 211 -16.68 -12.68 34.49
CA THR A 211 -17.84 -13.59 34.58
C THR A 211 -19.08 -12.86 35.07
N ASP A 212 -19.07 -12.30 36.28
CA ASP A 212 -20.23 -11.70 36.93
C ASP A 212 -19.99 -10.21 37.24
N ASN A 213 -21.00 -9.36 37.04
CA ASN A 213 -20.97 -7.92 37.35
C ASN A 213 -19.76 -7.21 36.71
N ILE A 214 -19.80 -7.04 35.39
CA ILE A 214 -18.66 -6.52 34.62
C ILE A 214 -19.03 -5.17 34.02
N GLY A 215 -18.24 -4.14 34.32
CA GLY A 215 -18.43 -2.80 33.78
C GLY A 215 -17.18 -2.23 33.13
N GLY A 216 -17.35 -1.50 32.03
CA GLY A 216 -16.21 -0.82 31.38
C GLY A 216 -15.58 0.27 32.26
N LEU A 217 -16.34 0.87 33.19
CA LEU A 217 -15.86 1.81 34.20
C LEU A 217 -15.92 1.19 35.61
N ILE A 218 -17.10 0.71 36.03
CA ILE A 218 -17.39 0.23 37.39
C ILE A 218 -18.01 -1.17 37.35
N GLY A 219 -17.47 -2.14 38.07
CA GLY A 219 -18.09 -3.47 38.17
C GLY A 219 -19.45 -3.42 38.90
N ASP A 220 -19.43 -2.89 40.14
CA ASP A 220 -20.61 -2.77 41.00
C ASP A 220 -20.65 -1.37 41.67
N ALA A 221 -21.74 -0.63 41.46
CA ALA A 221 -22.00 0.68 42.04
C ALA A 221 -23.25 0.63 42.93
N ASN A 222 -23.09 0.86 44.24
CA ASN A 222 -24.21 0.74 45.19
C ASN A 222 -24.18 1.73 46.36
N ASN A 223 -25.29 1.77 47.11
CA ASN A 223 -25.43 2.48 48.39
C ASN A 223 -25.16 4.01 48.33
N GLN A 224 -26.03 4.77 47.65
CA GLN A 224 -25.92 6.24 47.55
C GLN A 224 -24.68 6.74 46.79
N GLU A 225 -24.21 5.95 45.83
CA GLU A 225 -23.09 6.31 44.96
C GLU A 225 -23.47 7.47 44.03
N LYS A 226 -22.48 8.32 43.71
CA LYS A 226 -22.62 9.36 42.68
C LYS A 226 -21.66 9.06 41.52
N VAL A 227 -22.22 8.76 40.34
CA VAL A 227 -21.49 8.48 39.09
C VAL A 227 -21.85 9.55 38.06
N ASP A 228 -21.08 10.63 38.00
CA ASP A 228 -21.39 11.78 37.14
C ASP A 228 -20.26 12.17 36.18
N ASN A 229 -20.59 12.51 34.92
CA ASN A 229 -19.64 13.01 33.91
C ASN A 229 -18.53 12.01 33.56
N ASN A 230 -18.85 10.71 33.44
CA ASN A 230 -17.86 9.67 33.15
C ASN A 230 -18.06 9.00 31.80
N TYR A 231 -17.01 8.36 31.28
CA TYR A 231 -17.14 7.56 30.07
C TYR A 231 -16.26 6.32 29.97
N ALA A 232 -16.76 5.32 29.26
CA ALA A 232 -16.04 4.08 28.98
C ALA A 232 -16.01 3.76 27.47
N VAL A 233 -14.83 3.37 26.98
CA VAL A 233 -14.57 3.19 25.53
C VAL A 233 -14.18 1.75 25.18
N GLY A 234 -13.55 1.02 26.11
CA GLY A 234 -13.07 -0.33 25.85
C GLY A 234 -14.19 -1.37 25.78
N ASN A 235 -13.95 -2.48 25.09
CA ASN A 235 -14.94 -3.56 24.97
C ASN A 235 -15.09 -4.31 26.30
N VAL A 236 -16.32 -4.74 26.59
CA VAL A 236 -16.67 -5.43 27.83
C VAL A 236 -17.25 -6.82 27.50
N THR A 237 -16.63 -7.86 28.05
CA THR A 237 -17.10 -9.25 27.88
C THR A 237 -17.31 -9.90 29.24
N GLY A 238 -18.50 -10.47 29.46
CA GLY A 238 -18.85 -11.16 30.70
C GLY A 238 -19.88 -12.26 30.48
N LYS A 239 -20.47 -12.79 31.56
CA LYS A 239 -21.62 -13.71 31.50
C LYS A 239 -22.89 -13.09 32.05
N LEU A 240 -22.84 -12.57 33.28
CA LEU A 240 -24.00 -12.04 34.00
C LEU A 240 -23.78 -10.56 34.34
N SER A 241 -24.81 -9.73 34.15
CA SER A 241 -24.81 -8.30 34.52
C SER A 241 -23.61 -7.57 33.92
N VAL A 242 -23.64 -7.43 32.59
CA VAL A 242 -22.54 -6.84 31.82
C VAL A 242 -23.00 -5.50 31.26
N GLY A 243 -22.31 -4.42 31.64
CA GLY A 243 -22.58 -3.07 31.17
C GLY A 243 -21.36 -2.42 30.54
N GLY A 244 -21.56 -1.62 29.50
CA GLY A 244 -20.46 -0.86 28.89
C GLY A 244 -19.85 0.17 29.83
N LEU A 245 -20.61 0.69 30.81
CA LEU A 245 -20.12 1.58 31.87
C LEU A 245 -20.15 0.86 33.23
N ILE A 246 -21.31 0.33 33.63
CA ILE A 246 -21.56 -0.21 34.97
C ILE A 246 -22.11 -1.63 34.85
N GLY A 247 -21.51 -2.62 35.53
CA GLY A 247 -22.08 -3.98 35.56
C GLY A 247 -23.42 -4.00 36.30
N VAL A 248 -23.39 -3.60 37.57
CA VAL A 248 -24.55 -3.49 38.45
C VAL A 248 -24.62 -2.10 39.08
N GLY A 249 -25.77 -1.43 38.98
CA GLY A 249 -26.06 -0.14 39.60
C GLY A 249 -27.29 -0.23 40.50
N ILE A 250 -27.12 -0.55 41.79
CA ILE A 250 -28.25 -0.85 42.68
C ILE A 250 -28.32 0.08 43.90
N VAL A 251 -29.54 0.50 44.22
CA VAL A 251 -29.94 1.15 45.48
C VAL A 251 -29.47 2.61 45.65
N ASN A 252 -30.40 3.55 45.47
CA ASN A 252 -30.24 4.98 45.75
C ASN A 252 -29.06 5.65 45.00
N THR A 253 -28.63 5.10 43.86
CA THR A 253 -27.49 5.61 43.10
C THR A 253 -27.91 6.70 42.12
N SER A 254 -27.07 7.70 41.93
CA SER A 254 -27.25 8.79 40.97
C SER A 254 -26.26 8.63 39.81
N ILE A 255 -26.76 8.44 38.59
CA ILE A 255 -25.95 8.16 37.40
C ILE A 255 -26.28 9.19 36.32
N ASN A 256 -25.50 10.28 36.23
CA ASN A 256 -25.83 11.36 35.30
C ASN A 256 -24.70 11.78 34.37
N ASN A 257 -25.05 12.17 33.14
CA ASN A 257 -24.09 12.71 32.18
C ASN A 257 -22.97 11.69 31.85
N ASN A 258 -23.32 10.41 31.68
CA ASN A 258 -22.33 9.37 31.40
C ASN A 258 -22.54 8.73 30.02
N TYR A 259 -21.47 8.18 29.45
CA TYR A 259 -21.59 7.45 28.19
C TYR A 259 -20.67 6.25 28.04
N ALA A 260 -21.14 5.25 27.28
CA ALA A 260 -20.39 4.05 26.95
C ALA A 260 -20.36 3.80 25.44
N VAL A 261 -19.17 3.50 24.92
CA VAL A 261 -18.93 3.34 23.48
C VAL A 261 -18.39 1.95 23.12
N GLY A 262 -17.91 1.21 24.12
CA GLY A 262 -17.45 -0.17 24.04
C GLY A 262 -18.53 -1.15 23.60
N ASN A 263 -18.17 -2.16 22.80
CA ASN A 263 -19.09 -3.25 22.51
C ASN A 263 -19.25 -4.11 23.77
N VAL A 264 -20.46 -4.59 24.01
CA VAL A 264 -20.80 -5.37 25.20
C VAL A 264 -21.27 -6.75 24.79
N SER A 265 -20.69 -7.79 25.36
CA SER A 265 -21.08 -9.19 25.08
C SER A 265 -21.21 -9.99 26.37
N GLY A 266 -22.28 -10.79 26.48
CA GLY A 266 -22.44 -11.77 27.54
C GLY A 266 -23.64 -12.68 27.38
N GLU A 267 -24.13 -13.24 28.49
CA GLU A 267 -25.24 -14.22 28.47
C GLU A 267 -26.56 -13.58 28.94
N MET A 268 -26.61 -13.02 30.14
CA MET A 268 -27.83 -12.53 30.81
C MET A 268 -27.63 -11.14 31.46
N TYR A 269 -28.66 -10.29 31.41
CA TYR A 269 -28.64 -8.89 31.91
C TYR A 269 -27.54 -8.06 31.25
N ILE A 270 -27.66 -7.89 29.93
CA ILE A 270 -26.62 -7.22 29.14
C ILE A 270 -27.14 -5.86 28.68
N GLY A 271 -26.43 -4.79 29.04
CA GLY A 271 -26.77 -3.42 28.65
C GLY A 271 -25.60 -2.68 28.03
N GLY A 272 -25.87 -1.80 27.07
CA GLY A 272 -24.81 -0.97 26.47
C GLY A 272 -24.20 0.02 27.47
N LEU A 273 -24.98 0.49 28.45
CA LEU A 273 -24.49 1.31 29.57
C LEU A 273 -24.45 0.50 30.87
N ILE A 274 -25.58 -0.12 31.25
CA ILE A 274 -25.73 -0.81 32.54
C ILE A 274 -26.30 -2.22 32.36
N GLY A 275 -25.68 -3.23 32.95
CA GLY A 275 -26.21 -4.59 32.92
C GLY A 275 -27.52 -4.73 33.71
N TYR A 276 -27.46 -4.44 35.01
CA TYR A 276 -28.60 -4.49 35.93
C TYR A 276 -28.69 -3.18 36.74
N SER A 277 -29.85 -2.54 36.77
CA SER A 277 -30.12 -1.35 37.58
C SER A 277 -31.47 -1.38 38.29
N GLY A 278 -31.54 -0.74 39.46
CA GLY A 278 -32.81 -0.57 40.14
C GLY A 278 -32.76 -0.04 41.58
N ASN A 279 -33.90 -0.14 42.27
CA ASN A 279 -34.12 0.25 43.67
C ASN A 279 -33.89 1.75 43.94
N ASN A 280 -34.77 2.61 43.45
CA ASN A 280 -34.70 4.07 43.63
C ASN A 280 -33.41 4.69 43.07
N THR A 281 -32.89 4.11 41.98
CA THR A 281 -31.76 4.67 41.22
C THR A 281 -32.30 5.74 40.24
N SER A 282 -31.51 6.78 39.98
CA SER A 282 -31.84 7.84 39.02
C SER A 282 -30.79 7.88 37.92
N LEU A 283 -31.23 7.77 36.67
CA LEU A 283 -30.41 7.90 35.47
C LEU A 283 -30.89 9.11 34.66
N ASP A 284 -30.06 10.14 34.53
CA ASP A 284 -30.38 11.31 33.70
C ASP A 284 -29.24 11.65 32.72
N LYS A 285 -29.56 11.92 31.46
CA LYS A 285 -28.59 12.36 30.45
C LYS A 285 -27.48 11.35 30.20
N ASN A 286 -27.83 10.10 29.91
CA ASN A 286 -26.83 9.06 29.63
C ASN A 286 -27.01 8.46 28.24
N TYR A 287 -25.93 7.95 27.64
CA TYR A 287 -26.06 7.24 26.37
C TYR A 287 -25.11 6.08 26.15
N ALA A 288 -25.52 5.14 25.31
CA ALA A 288 -24.70 4.02 24.88
C ALA A 288 -24.71 3.86 23.36
N THR A 289 -23.55 3.54 22.80
CA THR A 289 -23.36 3.46 21.35
C THR A 289 -22.75 2.16 20.87
N GLY A 290 -22.11 1.40 21.76
CA GLY A 290 -21.54 0.09 21.42
C GLY A 290 -22.62 -0.95 21.15
N ASN A 291 -22.31 -1.90 20.25
CA ASN A 291 -23.21 -3.01 19.98
C ASN A 291 -23.33 -3.92 21.21
N VAL A 292 -24.53 -4.42 21.46
CA VAL A 292 -24.87 -5.24 22.62
C VAL A 292 -25.29 -6.63 22.15
N LYS A 293 -24.61 -7.66 22.65
CA LYS A 293 -24.90 -9.06 22.31
C LYS A 293 -25.11 -9.91 23.56
N GLY A 294 -26.29 -10.48 23.72
CA GLY A 294 -26.61 -11.46 24.77
C GLY A 294 -26.96 -12.83 24.17
N SER A 295 -26.50 -13.92 24.79
CA SER A 295 -26.82 -15.29 24.35
C SER A 295 -27.96 -15.96 25.12
N ALA A 296 -28.54 -15.31 26.14
CA ALA A 296 -29.68 -15.82 26.91
C ALA A 296 -30.84 -14.81 26.97
N VAL A 297 -30.99 -14.03 28.05
CA VAL A 297 -32.19 -13.20 28.29
C VAL A 297 -31.83 -11.80 28.79
N GLN A 298 -32.76 -10.85 28.58
CA GLN A 298 -32.66 -9.44 29.00
C GLN A 298 -31.45 -8.72 28.39
N VAL A 299 -31.62 -8.25 27.16
CA VAL A 299 -30.59 -7.52 26.43
C VAL A 299 -31.16 -6.16 26.02
N GLY A 300 -30.54 -5.08 26.47
CA GLY A 300 -30.96 -3.71 26.16
C GLY A 300 -29.83 -2.87 25.59
N GLY A 301 -30.15 -1.95 24.69
CA GLY A 301 -29.14 -1.04 24.14
C GLY A 301 -28.55 -0.08 25.17
N LEU A 302 -29.32 0.29 26.21
CA LEU A 302 -28.85 1.07 27.36
C LEU A 302 -28.77 0.21 28.62
N ILE A 303 -29.88 -0.44 28.99
CA ILE A 303 -30.01 -1.19 30.24
C ILE A 303 -30.51 -2.62 29.98
N GLY A 304 -29.83 -3.63 30.49
CA GLY A 304 -30.27 -5.02 30.38
C GLY A 304 -31.55 -5.28 31.17
N TYR A 305 -31.48 -5.07 32.49
CA TYR A 305 -32.59 -5.21 33.42
C TYR A 305 -32.75 -3.95 34.28
N SER A 306 -33.97 -3.45 34.36
CA SER A 306 -34.33 -2.21 35.06
C SER A 306 -35.49 -2.48 36.04
N SER A 307 -35.37 -2.07 37.31
CA SER A 307 -36.44 -2.21 38.31
C SER A 307 -36.60 -1.05 39.29
N ASP A 308 -37.82 -0.53 39.44
CA ASP A 308 -38.16 0.50 40.44
C ASP A 308 -37.21 1.73 40.40
N GLU A 309 -36.97 2.27 39.21
CA GLU A 309 -36.05 3.41 39.00
C GLU A 309 -36.63 4.50 38.08
N VAL A 310 -35.85 5.56 37.86
CA VAL A 310 -36.17 6.65 36.92
C VAL A 310 -35.09 6.76 35.86
N VAL A 311 -35.47 6.67 34.58
CA VAL A 311 -34.55 6.84 33.43
C VAL A 311 -35.02 7.98 32.55
N SER A 312 -34.29 9.09 32.54
CA SER A 312 -34.63 10.28 31.76
C SER A 312 -33.53 10.73 30.81
N ASN A 313 -33.95 11.40 29.74
CA ASN A 313 -33.07 12.10 28.81
C ASN A 313 -31.91 11.23 28.28
N SER A 314 -32.17 9.96 27.97
CA SER A 314 -31.12 8.98 27.68
C SER A 314 -31.37 8.22 26.38
N PHE A 315 -30.31 7.76 25.72
CA PHE A 315 -30.46 7.11 24.41
C PHE A 315 -29.48 5.98 24.11
N ALA A 316 -29.88 5.09 23.20
CA ALA A 316 -29.04 3.98 22.73
C ALA A 316 -28.99 3.91 21.20
N LEU A 317 -27.77 3.80 20.66
CA LEU A 317 -27.53 3.79 19.21
C LEU A 317 -27.01 2.45 18.69
N GLY A 318 -26.38 1.64 19.55
CA GLY A 318 -25.78 0.37 19.17
C GLY A 318 -26.82 -0.70 18.82
N ASN A 319 -26.46 -1.62 17.90
CA ASN A 319 -27.32 -2.76 17.57
C ASN A 319 -27.45 -3.69 18.76
N VAL A 320 -28.65 -4.23 18.98
CA VAL A 320 -28.98 -5.10 20.10
C VAL A 320 -29.37 -6.47 19.58
N THR A 321 -28.59 -7.49 19.92
CA THR A 321 -28.84 -8.89 19.55
C THR A 321 -28.99 -9.73 20.81
N GLY A 322 -30.13 -10.39 20.96
CA GLY A 322 -30.40 -11.28 22.09
C GLY A 322 -31.27 -12.48 21.70
N VAL A 323 -31.47 -13.41 22.62
CA VAL A 323 -32.42 -14.52 22.40
C VAL A 323 -33.84 -14.12 22.82
N ASN A 324 -34.08 -13.63 24.04
CA ASN A 324 -35.43 -13.24 24.51
C ASN A 324 -35.37 -11.99 25.42
N LEU A 325 -36.46 -11.21 25.47
CA LEU A 325 -36.56 -9.93 26.20
C LEU A 325 -35.50 -8.92 25.70
N VAL A 326 -35.62 -8.56 24.42
CA VAL A 326 -34.63 -7.72 23.72
C VAL A 326 -35.25 -6.37 23.39
N GLY A 327 -34.67 -5.28 23.89
CA GLY A 327 -35.16 -3.92 23.65
C GLY A 327 -34.08 -2.99 23.13
N GLY A 328 -34.45 -2.06 22.24
CA GLY A 328 -33.50 -1.06 21.73
C GLY A 328 -32.89 -0.17 22.82
N LEU A 329 -33.61 0.10 23.92
CA LEU A 329 -33.11 0.83 25.09
C LEU A 329 -33.05 -0.07 26.33
N ILE A 330 -34.16 -0.72 26.70
CA ILE A 330 -34.25 -1.55 27.92
C ILE A 330 -34.70 -2.97 27.56
N GLY A 331 -33.95 -3.99 27.99
CA GLY A 331 -34.32 -5.39 27.76
C GLY A 331 -35.58 -5.79 28.54
N PHE A 332 -35.51 -5.66 29.86
CA PHE A 332 -36.63 -5.92 30.78
C PHE A 332 -36.86 -4.75 31.73
N ASN A 333 -38.11 -4.30 31.80
CA ASN A 333 -38.55 -3.22 32.67
C ASN A 333 -39.53 -3.74 33.74
N SER A 334 -39.19 -3.55 35.01
CA SER A 334 -40.04 -3.84 36.17
C SER A 334 -40.37 -2.55 36.92
N ASN A 335 -41.48 -1.90 36.59
CA ASN A 335 -41.96 -0.71 37.29
C ASN A 335 -41.02 0.52 37.23
N THR A 336 -40.14 0.59 36.23
CA THR A 336 -39.33 1.78 35.96
C THR A 336 -40.16 2.84 35.26
N THR A 337 -40.02 4.08 35.72
CA THR A 337 -40.52 5.26 35.01
C THR A 337 -39.43 5.77 34.09
N PHE A 338 -39.74 5.96 32.81
CA PHE A 338 -38.76 6.51 31.89
C PHE A 338 -39.41 7.62 31.03
N SER A 339 -38.66 8.68 30.75
CA SER A 339 -39.13 9.87 30.02
C SER A 339 -38.04 10.43 29.12
N ASN A 340 -38.43 10.98 27.98
CA ASN A 340 -37.50 11.62 27.05
C ASN A 340 -36.32 10.74 26.62
N ASN A 341 -36.59 9.47 26.28
CA ASN A 341 -35.55 8.54 25.86
C ASN A 341 -35.76 8.09 24.42
N TYR A 342 -34.69 7.63 23.77
CA TYR A 342 -34.82 7.04 22.45
C TYR A 342 -33.83 5.92 22.10
N ALA A 343 -34.19 5.11 21.10
CA ALA A 343 -33.30 4.11 20.51
C ALA A 343 -33.31 4.09 18.97
N THR A 344 -32.16 3.81 18.36
CA THR A 344 -32.04 3.71 16.88
C THR A 344 -31.36 2.44 16.39
N GLY A 345 -30.60 1.71 17.22
CA GLY A 345 -29.90 0.52 16.77
C GLY A 345 -30.82 -0.63 16.34
N LYS A 346 -30.38 -1.47 15.40
CA LYS A 346 -31.12 -2.66 14.95
C LYS A 346 -31.37 -3.60 16.13
N VAL A 347 -32.61 -4.06 16.30
CA VAL A 347 -33.00 -4.95 17.39
C VAL A 347 -33.32 -6.35 16.85
N THR A 348 -32.62 -7.37 17.32
CA THR A 348 -32.78 -8.77 16.87
C THR A 348 -32.97 -9.70 18.08
N GLY A 349 -34.10 -10.42 18.12
CA GLY A 349 -34.41 -11.43 19.15
C GLY A 349 -35.77 -12.11 18.97
N ASN A 350 -36.08 -13.15 19.75
CA ASN A 350 -37.35 -13.90 19.77
C ASN A 350 -37.50 -14.89 20.96
N PRO A 351 -38.58 -14.88 21.78
CA PRO A 351 -39.74 -13.99 21.77
C PRO A 351 -39.48 -12.67 22.53
N HIS A 352 -40.47 -11.75 22.55
CA HIS A 352 -40.41 -10.46 23.26
C HIS A 352 -39.29 -9.51 22.82
N THR A 353 -39.34 -9.12 21.56
CA THR A 353 -38.50 -8.07 20.97
C THR A 353 -39.29 -6.78 20.89
N GLY A 354 -38.65 -5.64 21.13
CA GLY A 354 -39.29 -4.33 20.97
C GLY A 354 -38.35 -3.20 20.61
N GLY A 355 -38.87 -2.20 19.91
CA GLY A 355 -38.07 -1.09 19.39
C GLY A 355 -37.40 -0.25 20.48
N LEU A 356 -38.07 -0.06 21.62
CA LEU A 356 -37.50 0.63 22.78
C LEU A 356 -37.38 -0.29 24.00
N ILE A 357 -38.44 -1.03 24.35
CA ILE A 357 -38.44 -1.95 25.50
C ILE A 357 -38.77 -3.38 25.03
N GLY A 358 -38.02 -4.37 25.51
CA GLY A 358 -38.30 -5.79 25.21
C GLY A 358 -39.57 -6.31 25.89
N TYR A 359 -39.67 -6.14 27.21
CA TYR A 359 -40.84 -6.52 28.02
C TYR A 359 -40.96 -5.66 29.29
N GLY A 360 -42.18 -5.36 29.75
CA GLY A 360 -42.40 -4.75 31.06
C GLY A 360 -43.82 -4.25 31.32
N SER A 361 -44.10 -3.93 32.57
CA SER A 361 -45.32 -3.23 33.01
C SER A 361 -45.04 -1.74 33.13
N ASN A 362 -45.87 -0.91 32.49
CA ASN A 362 -45.71 0.54 32.18
C ASN A 362 -45.15 0.80 30.77
N VAL A 363 -46.07 1.10 29.85
CA VAL A 363 -45.82 1.39 28.43
C VAL A 363 -45.04 2.69 28.27
N SER A 364 -44.11 2.70 27.33
CA SER A 364 -43.12 3.77 27.20
C SER A 364 -43.51 5.00 26.40
N ASN A 365 -43.25 6.19 26.96
CA ASN A 365 -43.35 7.49 26.29
C ASN A 365 -42.08 7.89 25.51
N GLY A 366 -41.06 7.03 25.44
CA GLY A 366 -39.87 7.27 24.61
C GLY A 366 -40.11 6.95 23.13
N PHE A 367 -39.15 7.31 22.28
CA PHE A 367 -39.24 7.14 20.83
C PHE A 367 -38.25 6.11 20.32
N TYR A 368 -38.56 5.43 19.22
CA TYR A 368 -37.55 4.65 18.52
C TYR A 368 -37.73 4.74 17.00
N ASN A 369 -36.62 4.61 16.28
CA ASN A 369 -36.64 4.62 14.83
C ASN A 369 -37.14 3.28 14.30
N LYS A 370 -38.34 3.25 13.72
CA LYS A 370 -38.97 2.01 13.24
C LYS A 370 -38.21 1.35 12.06
N GLU A 371 -37.50 2.15 11.27
CA GLU A 371 -36.77 1.69 10.08
C GLU A 371 -35.44 1.06 10.47
N THR A 372 -34.67 1.72 11.34
CA THR A 372 -33.34 1.22 11.74
C THR A 372 -33.42 0.14 12.79
N THR A 373 -34.38 0.21 13.73
CA THR A 373 -34.62 -0.88 14.70
C THR A 373 -35.22 -2.12 14.04
N GLY A 374 -35.95 -1.94 12.93
CA GLY A 374 -36.74 -2.98 12.27
C GLY A 374 -38.00 -3.38 13.04
N GLN A 375 -38.47 -2.55 13.99
CA GLN A 375 -39.63 -2.82 14.84
C GLN A 375 -40.75 -1.80 14.60
N SER A 376 -42.01 -2.17 14.88
CA SER A 376 -43.20 -1.29 14.76
C SER A 376 -44.32 -1.77 15.72
N ASP A 377 -43.91 -2.02 16.95
CA ASP A 377 -44.64 -2.64 18.05
C ASP A 377 -45.45 -1.64 18.91
N THR A 378 -46.67 -2.03 19.27
CA THR A 378 -47.53 -1.26 20.18
C THR A 378 -47.18 -1.55 21.64
N GLY A 379 -47.16 -0.52 22.49
CA GLY A 379 -47.00 -0.69 23.93
C GLY A 379 -45.55 -0.78 24.43
N LYS A 380 -44.58 -0.54 23.54
CA LYS A 380 -43.14 -0.77 23.79
C LYS A 380 -42.28 0.42 23.34
N GLY A 381 -42.86 1.62 23.40
CA GLY A 381 -42.30 2.87 22.87
C GLY A 381 -43.13 3.41 21.70
N ASN A 382 -42.79 4.61 21.24
CA ASN A 382 -43.44 5.27 20.11
C ASN A 382 -42.58 5.10 18.84
N PRO A 383 -43.01 4.29 17.84
CA PRO A 383 -42.30 4.17 16.57
C PRO A 383 -42.42 5.47 15.75
N VAL A 384 -41.29 5.99 15.29
CA VAL A 384 -41.20 7.13 14.36
C VAL A 384 -40.29 6.77 13.18
N SER A 385 -40.51 7.39 12.02
CA SER A 385 -39.60 7.25 10.88
C SER A 385 -38.26 7.95 11.13
N THR A 386 -37.24 7.62 10.34
CA THR A 386 -35.94 8.32 10.41
C THR A 386 -36.09 9.82 10.19
N ALA A 387 -36.95 10.22 9.25
CA ALA A 387 -37.20 11.62 8.94
C ALA A 387 -37.85 12.36 10.12
N GLU A 388 -38.90 11.79 10.71
CA GLU A 388 -39.58 12.38 11.88
C GLU A 388 -38.64 12.49 13.08
N MET A 389 -37.81 11.48 13.33
CA MET A 389 -36.87 11.47 14.45
C MET A 389 -35.79 12.56 14.37
N ARG A 390 -35.57 13.14 13.19
CA ARG A 390 -34.65 14.27 12.96
C ARG A 390 -35.32 15.64 13.07
N LEU A 391 -36.62 15.70 13.38
CA LEU A 391 -37.38 16.93 13.51
C LEU A 391 -37.67 17.23 14.98
N GLN A 392 -37.26 18.42 15.43
CA GLN A 392 -37.56 18.88 16.80
C GLN A 392 -39.07 18.83 17.13
N ALA A 393 -39.94 19.10 16.15
CA ALA A 393 -41.39 19.11 16.30
C ALA A 393 -42.00 17.75 16.70
N THR A 394 -41.28 16.64 16.47
CA THR A 394 -41.68 15.29 16.89
C THR A 394 -41.70 15.14 18.41
N TYR A 395 -40.89 15.93 19.10
CA TYR A 395 -40.59 15.80 20.53
C TYR A 395 -41.33 16.86 21.36
N THR A 396 -42.66 16.86 21.31
CA THR A 396 -43.51 17.92 21.87
C THR A 396 -43.36 18.15 23.38
N ASN A 397 -42.86 17.16 24.14
CA ASN A 397 -42.65 17.21 25.59
C ASN A 397 -41.17 17.29 26.00
N TRP A 398 -40.26 17.50 25.04
CA TRP A 398 -38.82 17.58 25.30
C TRP A 398 -38.37 19.03 25.32
N THR A 399 -37.35 19.32 26.14
CA THR A 399 -36.76 20.64 26.24
C THR A 399 -35.49 20.71 25.38
N PHE A 400 -35.58 21.43 24.27
CA PHE A 400 -34.43 21.76 23.41
C PHE A 400 -33.90 23.14 23.77
N ASP A 401 -33.32 23.22 24.95
CA ASP A 401 -32.40 24.28 25.32
C ASP A 401 -31.02 23.62 25.49
N THR A 402 -29.94 24.35 25.24
CA THR A 402 -28.56 23.85 25.28
C THR A 402 -28.13 23.27 26.64
N SER A 403 -29.04 23.16 27.62
CA SER A 403 -28.84 22.49 28.89
C SER A 403 -29.11 20.97 28.84
N THR A 404 -29.93 20.50 27.89
CA THR A 404 -30.32 19.09 27.77
C THR A 404 -30.21 18.60 26.34
N TRP A 405 -31.19 18.86 25.48
CA TRP A 405 -31.21 18.35 24.10
C TRP A 405 -30.86 19.43 23.07
N THR A 406 -30.06 19.06 22.07
CA THR A 406 -29.87 19.81 20.83
C THR A 406 -30.14 18.89 19.65
N ILE A 407 -30.51 19.45 18.50
CA ILE A 407 -30.66 18.72 17.24
C ILE A 407 -30.04 19.52 16.11
N ASP A 408 -29.15 18.87 15.34
CA ASP A 408 -28.39 19.49 14.25
C ASP A 408 -28.02 18.39 13.24
N PRO A 409 -28.30 18.58 11.93
CA PRO A 409 -27.91 17.61 10.89
C PRO A 409 -26.43 17.22 10.87
N ALA A 410 -25.52 18.06 11.38
CA ALA A 410 -24.07 17.80 11.39
C ALA A 410 -23.58 16.90 12.54
N HIS A 411 -24.47 16.53 13.47
CA HIS A 411 -24.11 15.77 14.67
C HIS A 411 -25.09 14.63 14.91
N ASN A 412 -24.58 13.49 15.39
CA ASN A 412 -25.39 12.33 15.78
C ASN A 412 -26.35 11.88 14.66
N ASN A 413 -25.90 12.00 13.40
CA ASN A 413 -26.67 11.69 12.20
C ASN A 413 -28.02 12.44 12.13
N GLY A 414 -28.07 13.66 12.68
CA GLY A 414 -29.25 14.51 12.75
C GLY A 414 -30.28 14.13 13.83
N PHE A 415 -30.04 13.08 14.63
CA PHE A 415 -30.90 12.74 15.76
C PHE A 415 -30.63 13.65 16.96
N PRO A 416 -31.58 13.84 17.90
CA PRO A 416 -31.34 14.61 19.11
C PRO A 416 -30.14 14.09 19.88
N TYR A 417 -29.26 14.97 20.36
CA TYR A 417 -28.11 14.61 21.18
C TYR A 417 -28.05 15.46 22.45
N LEU A 418 -27.30 14.98 23.43
CA LEU A 418 -27.15 15.63 24.73
C LEU A 418 -26.12 16.76 24.64
N SER A 419 -26.56 18.00 24.81
CA SER A 419 -25.81 19.22 24.51
C SER A 419 -24.50 19.41 25.27
N LYS A 420 -24.37 18.77 26.44
CA LYS A 420 -23.20 18.88 27.34
C LYS A 420 -22.30 17.65 27.32
N LEU A 421 -22.67 16.63 26.57
CA LEU A 421 -21.82 15.47 26.35
C LEU A 421 -21.27 15.52 24.92
N PRO A 422 -20.11 14.88 24.67
CA PRO A 422 -19.65 14.65 23.32
C PRO A 422 -20.77 14.02 22.49
N SER A 423 -21.08 14.59 21.34
CA SER A 423 -21.94 13.92 20.38
C SER A 423 -21.20 12.70 19.83
N PRO A 424 -21.85 11.53 19.70
CA PRO A 424 -21.21 10.42 19.03
C PRO A 424 -21.14 10.75 17.54
N GLU A 425 -19.93 10.60 16.97
CA GLU A 425 -19.62 10.98 15.59
C GLU A 425 -19.92 9.84 14.63
N TYR A 426 -20.35 10.21 13.42
CA TYR A 426 -20.64 9.27 12.34
C TYR A 426 -19.76 9.49 11.11
N VAL A 427 -19.38 8.39 10.47
CA VAL A 427 -19.13 8.39 9.03
C VAL A 427 -20.45 8.05 8.34
N VAL A 428 -20.99 9.02 7.62
CA VAL A 428 -22.22 8.92 6.83
C VAL A 428 -21.83 8.71 5.37
N TYR A 429 -22.45 7.75 4.70
CA TYR A 429 -22.24 7.54 3.27
C TYR A 429 -23.38 8.15 2.47
N SER A 430 -23.03 8.87 1.41
CA SER A 430 -23.97 9.49 0.47
C SER A 430 -23.81 8.87 -0.90
N ALA A 431 -24.92 8.45 -1.51
CA ALA A 431 -24.94 7.78 -2.81
C ALA A 431 -24.52 8.70 -3.98
N ASN A 432 -24.53 10.02 -3.74
CA ASN A 432 -24.02 11.06 -4.64
C ASN A 432 -24.55 10.99 -6.09
N GLY A 433 -25.87 11.01 -6.22
CA GLY A 433 -26.55 11.02 -7.52
C GLY A 433 -26.54 9.67 -8.24
N ASP A 434 -26.63 8.59 -7.45
CA ASP A 434 -26.81 7.24 -7.95
C ASP A 434 -28.16 7.06 -8.68
N THR A 435 -28.29 5.97 -9.41
CA THR A 435 -29.52 5.55 -10.07
C THR A 435 -30.11 4.26 -9.48
N GLY A 436 -29.51 3.72 -8.42
CA GLY A 436 -29.96 2.50 -7.75
C GLY A 436 -28.92 1.90 -6.80
N GLY A 437 -29.36 1.00 -5.93
CA GLY A 437 -28.56 0.38 -4.86
C GLY A 437 -28.84 1.02 -3.50
N ALA A 438 -27.98 0.74 -2.52
CA ALA A 438 -28.03 1.37 -1.21
C ALA A 438 -26.62 1.72 -0.72
N VAL A 439 -26.49 2.78 0.08
CA VAL A 439 -25.23 3.14 0.73
C VAL A 439 -24.94 2.21 1.92
N PRO A 440 -23.67 2.06 2.32
CA PRO A 440 -23.33 1.43 3.59
C PRO A 440 -24.01 2.12 4.77
N ILE A 441 -24.27 1.34 5.83
CA ILE A 441 -24.88 1.87 7.06
C ILE A 441 -23.87 2.81 7.75
N SER A 442 -24.33 3.99 8.17
CA SER A 442 -23.49 4.95 8.88
C SER A 442 -22.82 4.29 10.10
N LYS A 443 -21.50 4.47 10.22
CA LYS A 443 -20.72 3.90 11.30
C LYS A 443 -20.58 4.89 12.43
N LEU A 444 -20.84 4.42 13.64
CA LEU A 444 -20.72 5.18 14.87
C LEU A 444 -19.35 5.02 15.51
N LEU A 445 -18.79 6.13 15.99
CA LEU A 445 -17.36 6.21 16.26
C LEU A 445 -17.03 6.56 17.69
N ARG A 446 -15.94 5.95 18.17
CA ARG A 446 -15.29 6.30 19.43
C ARG A 446 -14.35 7.48 19.21
N GLN A 447 -14.24 8.35 20.21
CA GLN A 447 -13.23 9.40 20.24
C GLN A 447 -11.83 8.78 20.03
N GLY A 448 -11.12 9.21 18.98
CA GLY A 448 -9.79 8.70 18.61
C GLY A 448 -9.77 7.36 17.83
N GLN A 449 -10.92 6.80 17.46
CA GLN A 449 -11.00 5.58 16.64
C GLN A 449 -10.83 5.91 15.16
N LYS A 450 -9.93 5.18 14.49
CA LYS A 450 -9.80 5.19 13.03
C LYS A 450 -10.89 4.32 12.40
N VAL A 451 -11.37 4.73 11.23
CA VAL A 451 -12.45 4.03 10.51
C VAL A 451 -11.91 3.47 9.22
N ILE A 452 -12.25 2.21 8.95
CA ILE A 452 -12.07 1.63 7.62
C ILE A 452 -13.26 2.06 6.77
N VAL A 453 -12.97 2.77 5.67
CA VAL A 453 -13.95 3.19 4.67
C VAL A 453 -14.56 1.94 4.04
N ASP A 454 -15.89 1.89 3.99
CA ASP A 454 -16.64 0.74 3.50
C ASP A 454 -16.54 0.59 1.98
N ASP A 455 -16.71 -0.64 1.53
CA ASP A 455 -16.91 -0.95 0.13
C ASP A 455 -18.30 -0.57 -0.37
N ASN A 456 -18.53 -0.78 -1.67
CA ASN A 456 -19.84 -0.63 -2.28
C ASN A 456 -20.76 -1.84 -1.94
N SER A 457 -20.88 -2.19 -0.66
CA SER A 457 -21.61 -3.38 -0.18
C SER A 457 -23.10 -3.37 -0.50
N GLY A 458 -23.71 -2.21 -0.73
CA GLY A 458 -25.10 -2.09 -1.15
C GLY A 458 -25.30 -2.03 -2.67
N ASN A 459 -24.26 -2.31 -3.46
CA ASN A 459 -24.28 -2.36 -4.93
C ASN A 459 -24.83 -1.07 -5.57
N LEU A 460 -24.33 0.09 -5.13
CA LEU A 460 -24.61 1.38 -5.76
C LEU A 460 -24.25 1.34 -7.25
N THR A 461 -25.12 1.90 -8.07
CA THR A 461 -24.94 2.00 -9.51
C THR A 461 -25.32 3.40 -10.01
N LYS A 462 -24.59 3.89 -11.02
CA LYS A 462 -24.90 5.14 -11.71
C LYS A 462 -24.74 4.95 -13.21
N SER A 463 -25.82 5.10 -13.97
CA SER A 463 -25.82 4.82 -15.42
C SER A 463 -24.75 5.66 -16.15
N GLY A 464 -23.83 4.99 -16.85
CA GLY A 464 -22.73 5.63 -17.59
C GLY A 464 -21.46 5.93 -16.76
N TYR A 465 -21.44 5.55 -15.48
CA TYR A 465 -20.33 5.81 -14.57
C TYR A 465 -19.91 4.52 -13.85
N THR A 466 -18.68 4.51 -13.32
CA THR A 466 -18.18 3.47 -12.42
C THR A 466 -17.91 4.09 -11.05
N PHE A 467 -18.31 3.36 -10.00
CA PHE A 467 -17.95 3.69 -8.63
C PHE A 467 -16.46 3.40 -8.42
N VAL A 468 -15.69 4.41 -8.05
CA VAL A 468 -14.24 4.27 -7.83
C VAL A 468 -13.82 4.43 -6.37
N GLY A 469 -14.71 4.94 -5.51
CA GLY A 469 -14.42 5.14 -4.11
C GLY A 469 -15.36 6.16 -3.48
N TRP A 470 -14.87 6.83 -2.45
CA TRP A 470 -15.61 7.83 -1.70
C TRP A 470 -14.80 9.12 -1.58
N ASN A 471 -15.49 10.25 -1.59
CA ASN A 471 -14.88 11.56 -1.49
C ASN A 471 -15.47 12.35 -0.32
N THR A 472 -14.66 13.19 0.33
CA THR A 472 -15.14 14.05 1.43
C THR A 472 -16.01 15.22 0.96
N LYS A 473 -16.12 15.44 -0.36
CA LYS A 473 -17.04 16.41 -0.95
C LYS A 473 -17.84 15.79 -2.10
N ALA A 474 -19.08 16.24 -2.26
CA ALA A 474 -19.99 15.75 -3.30
C ALA A 474 -19.48 16.01 -4.73
N ASP A 475 -18.70 17.07 -4.93
CA ASP A 475 -18.16 17.48 -6.24
C ASP A 475 -16.84 16.80 -6.62
N GLY A 476 -16.31 15.90 -5.79
CA GLY A 476 -15.04 15.22 -6.01
C GLY A 476 -13.79 16.07 -5.69
N SER A 477 -13.94 17.34 -5.30
CA SER A 477 -12.80 18.22 -4.97
C SER A 477 -12.25 18.03 -3.55
N GLY A 478 -12.76 17.04 -2.81
CA GLY A 478 -12.28 16.67 -1.50
C GLY A 478 -11.22 15.58 -1.58
N ASP A 479 -10.81 15.10 -0.42
CA ASP A 479 -9.96 13.93 -0.31
C ASP A 479 -10.72 12.67 -0.74
N ALA A 480 -10.11 11.89 -1.64
CA ALA A 480 -10.61 10.61 -2.13
C ALA A 480 -10.12 9.44 -1.26
N TYR A 481 -10.97 8.44 -1.11
CA TYR A 481 -10.77 7.25 -0.30
C TYR A 481 -11.27 6.01 -1.04
N GLU A 482 -10.41 5.02 -1.20
CA GLU A 482 -10.80 3.72 -1.71
C GLU A 482 -11.42 2.87 -0.59
N PRO A 483 -12.31 1.91 -0.92
CA PRO A 483 -12.74 0.90 0.02
C PRO A 483 -11.56 0.22 0.73
N GLY A 484 -11.61 0.18 2.06
CA GLY A 484 -10.53 -0.38 2.89
C GLY A 484 -9.53 0.65 3.42
N ASP A 485 -9.55 1.89 2.91
CA ASP A 485 -8.68 2.95 3.42
C ASP A 485 -9.00 3.32 4.87
N LEU A 486 -7.96 3.75 5.60
CA LEU A 486 -8.11 4.28 6.95
C LEU A 486 -8.40 5.77 6.89
N TYR A 487 -9.62 6.14 7.27
CA TYR A 487 -10.01 7.52 7.48
C TYR A 487 -9.62 7.97 8.89
N ASN A 488 -8.79 9.03 8.97
CA ASN A 488 -8.42 9.68 10.23
C ASN A 488 -9.39 10.83 10.49
N ILE A 489 -10.29 10.65 11.44
CA ILE A 489 -11.32 11.66 11.74
C ILE A 489 -10.73 12.72 12.64
N SER A 490 -10.93 13.98 12.23
CA SER A 490 -10.74 15.12 13.10
C SER A 490 -11.94 15.17 14.05
N ILE A 491 -11.70 14.95 15.34
CA ILE A 491 -12.73 14.94 16.39
C ILE A 491 -13.52 16.26 16.32
N GLY A 492 -14.84 16.19 16.22
CA GLY A 492 -15.76 17.32 16.39
C GLY A 492 -16.94 17.44 15.42
N ALA A 493 -17.13 16.55 14.44
CA ALA A 493 -18.28 16.58 13.53
C ALA A 493 -18.52 15.22 12.82
N ASP A 494 -19.76 14.96 12.41
CA ASP A 494 -20.05 13.87 11.47
C ASP A 494 -19.43 14.18 10.11
N ILE A 495 -18.89 13.16 9.44
CA ILE A 495 -18.32 13.31 8.10
C ILE A 495 -19.17 12.55 7.10
N THR A 496 -19.55 13.24 6.02
CA THR A 496 -20.22 12.61 4.88
C THR A 496 -19.19 12.25 3.83
N LEU A 497 -19.08 10.95 3.53
CA LEU A 497 -18.35 10.40 2.42
C LEU A 497 -19.31 10.21 1.24
N TYR A 498 -19.07 10.93 0.16
CA TYR A 498 -19.88 10.94 -1.05
C TYR A 498 -19.32 9.93 -2.05
N ALA A 499 -20.16 9.08 -2.63
CA ALA A 499 -19.73 8.14 -3.66
C ALA A 499 -19.03 8.90 -4.80
N GLU A 500 -17.83 8.45 -5.15
CA GLU A 500 -17.02 9.03 -6.21
C GLU A 500 -17.24 8.23 -7.50
N TRP A 501 -17.58 8.94 -8.56
CA TRP A 501 -18.06 8.39 -9.81
C TRP A 501 -17.21 8.91 -10.96
N LEU A 502 -16.53 8.02 -11.68
CA LEU A 502 -15.87 8.38 -12.94
C LEU A 502 -16.74 7.95 -14.14
N PRO A 503 -16.88 8.77 -15.18
CA PRO A 503 -17.57 8.37 -16.40
C PRO A 503 -16.86 7.19 -17.06
N ASN A 504 -17.65 6.31 -17.69
CA ASN A 504 -17.11 5.18 -18.43
C ASN A 504 -16.58 5.63 -19.80
N PRO A 505 -15.41 5.14 -20.24
CA PRO A 505 -14.85 5.46 -21.55
C PRO A 505 -15.62 4.75 -22.68
N PRO A 506 -15.45 5.18 -23.94
CA PRO A 506 -15.87 4.42 -25.10
C PRO A 506 -15.25 3.01 -25.13
N VAL A 507 -15.97 2.04 -25.69
CA VAL A 507 -15.46 0.67 -25.86
C VAL A 507 -14.41 0.63 -26.96
N LEU A 508 -13.23 0.13 -26.63
CA LEU A 508 -12.12 -0.06 -27.56
C LEU A 508 -12.25 -1.38 -28.35
N THR A 509 -11.84 -1.34 -29.63
CA THR A 509 -11.83 -2.49 -30.55
C THR A 509 -10.41 -2.71 -31.09
N ALA A 510 -9.94 -3.95 -31.02
CA ALA A 510 -8.59 -4.34 -31.45
C ALA A 510 -8.45 -4.30 -32.99
N ASP A 511 -7.23 -4.06 -33.45
CA ASP A 511 -6.86 -4.18 -34.87
C ASP A 511 -6.66 -5.65 -35.26
N THR A 512 -7.25 -6.03 -36.39
CA THR A 512 -7.18 -7.37 -36.97
C THR A 512 -6.62 -7.38 -38.40
N THR A 513 -6.25 -6.22 -38.96
CA THR A 513 -5.80 -6.09 -40.35
C THR A 513 -4.36 -5.61 -40.37
N ASP A 514 -3.48 -6.35 -41.05
CA ASP A 514 -2.04 -6.02 -41.10
C ASP A 514 -1.42 -5.77 -39.70
N ASN A 515 -1.94 -6.42 -38.66
CA ASN A 515 -1.52 -6.29 -37.26
C ASN A 515 -0.16 -6.98 -36.99
N ASP A 516 0.89 -6.54 -37.68
CA ASP A 516 2.26 -7.02 -37.52
C ASP A 516 3.23 -5.91 -37.13
N ILE A 517 4.44 -6.30 -36.70
CA ILE A 517 5.43 -5.36 -36.15
C ILE A 517 5.83 -4.25 -37.11
N ILE A 518 5.62 -4.38 -38.42
CA ILE A 518 6.06 -3.39 -39.42
C ILE A 518 4.95 -2.46 -39.88
N SER A 519 3.72 -2.67 -39.41
CA SER A 519 2.55 -1.90 -39.79
C SER A 519 2.03 -1.13 -38.58
N ASP A 520 1.36 -0.01 -38.85
CA ASP A 520 0.65 0.72 -37.81
C ASP A 520 -0.52 -0.13 -37.27
N ILE A 521 -0.76 -0.07 -35.96
CA ILE A 521 -1.84 -0.79 -35.28
C ILE A 521 -2.96 0.20 -34.95
N GLU A 522 -4.15 0.00 -35.51
CA GLU A 522 -5.31 0.89 -35.33
C GLU A 522 -6.32 0.36 -34.31
N ILE A 523 -6.26 0.87 -33.07
CA ILE A 523 -7.28 0.63 -32.04
C ILE A 523 -8.45 1.58 -32.28
N THR A 524 -9.64 1.05 -32.54
CA THR A 524 -10.82 1.86 -32.93
C THR A 524 -11.86 1.96 -31.81
N PHE A 525 -12.64 3.04 -31.80
CA PHE A 525 -13.72 3.29 -30.83
C PHE A 525 -14.77 4.25 -31.42
N ALA A 526 -15.97 4.29 -30.82
CA ALA A 526 -16.97 5.31 -31.16
C ALA A 526 -16.49 6.68 -30.68
N ASP A 527 -16.40 7.67 -31.58
CA ASP A 527 -15.74 8.93 -31.25
C ASP A 527 -16.48 9.70 -30.13
N ASP A 528 -15.71 10.02 -29.09
CA ASP A 528 -16.08 10.92 -28.01
C ASP A 528 -14.91 11.90 -27.82
N SER A 529 -15.11 13.15 -28.23
CA SER A 529 -14.07 14.16 -28.12
C SER A 529 -13.73 14.51 -26.68
N THR A 530 -14.70 14.44 -25.76
CA THR A 530 -14.49 14.79 -24.35
C THR A 530 -13.57 13.80 -23.66
N TRP A 531 -13.77 12.49 -23.89
CA TRP A 531 -12.86 11.47 -23.40
C TRP A 531 -11.48 11.51 -24.09
N ARG A 532 -11.47 11.63 -25.43
CA ARG A 532 -10.24 11.54 -26.21
C ARG A 532 -9.25 12.67 -25.91
N ASP A 533 -9.76 13.87 -25.71
CA ASP A 533 -8.93 15.06 -25.47
C ASP A 533 -8.29 15.00 -24.06
N GLU A 534 -8.88 14.24 -23.13
CA GLU A 534 -8.35 13.99 -21.78
C GLU A 534 -7.38 12.79 -21.69
N ILE A 535 -7.10 12.07 -22.79
CA ILE A 535 -6.14 10.95 -22.77
C ILE A 535 -4.74 11.44 -22.42
N THR A 536 -4.23 11.00 -21.27
CA THR A 536 -2.91 11.38 -20.73
C THR A 536 -1.85 10.30 -20.91
N ALA A 537 -2.24 9.02 -21.03
CA ALA A 537 -1.29 7.93 -21.20
C ALA A 537 -1.89 6.70 -21.89
N ILE A 538 -1.04 5.93 -22.56
CA ILE A 538 -1.38 4.61 -23.12
C ILE A 538 -0.34 3.61 -22.64
N PHE A 539 -0.78 2.45 -22.17
CA PHE A 539 0.09 1.37 -21.69
C PHE A 539 -0.10 0.12 -22.54
N ALA A 540 0.98 -0.62 -22.75
CA ALA A 540 0.97 -1.96 -23.34
C ALA A 540 1.56 -2.95 -22.34
N ASN A 541 0.74 -3.88 -21.83
CA ASN A 541 1.12 -4.80 -20.74
C ASN A 541 1.74 -4.07 -19.52
N GLY A 542 1.19 -2.91 -19.17
CA GLY A 542 1.65 -2.08 -18.05
C GLY A 542 2.87 -1.20 -18.35
N VAL A 543 3.44 -1.26 -19.56
CA VAL A 543 4.52 -0.37 -19.99
C VAL A 543 3.94 0.86 -20.67
N THR A 544 4.23 2.06 -20.16
CA THR A 544 3.80 3.32 -20.79
C THR A 544 4.43 3.49 -22.17
N LEU A 545 3.59 3.73 -23.18
CA LEU A 545 4.01 4.15 -24.51
C LEU A 545 4.31 5.64 -24.49
N ARG A 546 5.41 6.03 -25.13
CA ARG A 546 5.75 7.45 -25.28
C ARG A 546 4.83 8.11 -26.31
N GLU A 547 4.61 9.40 -26.19
CA GLU A 547 3.70 10.13 -27.09
C GLU A 547 4.14 10.07 -28.54
N GLU A 548 5.45 9.97 -28.82
CA GLU A 548 5.96 9.80 -30.18
C GLU A 548 5.62 8.44 -30.81
N ASN A 549 5.17 7.47 -30.03
CA ASN A 549 4.88 6.11 -30.46
C ASN A 549 3.41 5.90 -30.88
N TYR A 550 2.56 6.91 -30.73
CA TYR A 550 1.17 6.80 -31.15
C TYR A 550 0.58 8.14 -31.59
N SER A 551 -0.58 8.10 -32.24
CA SER A 551 -1.40 9.28 -32.47
C SER A 551 -2.84 9.05 -32.04
N LYS A 552 -3.49 10.12 -31.57
CA LYS A 552 -4.89 10.16 -31.17
C LYS A 552 -5.69 10.91 -32.23
N LYS A 553 -6.68 10.28 -32.84
CA LYS A 553 -7.57 10.90 -33.84
C LYS A 553 -9.02 10.54 -33.54
N ALA A 554 -9.95 11.20 -34.22
CA ALA A 554 -11.37 10.90 -34.07
C ALA A 554 -11.65 9.41 -34.36
N GLY A 555 -12.21 8.71 -33.38
CA GLY A 555 -12.56 7.29 -33.43
C GLY A 555 -11.41 6.29 -33.47
N LYS A 556 -10.14 6.71 -33.35
CA LYS A 556 -9.00 5.78 -33.33
C LYS A 556 -7.74 6.29 -32.62
N ILE A 557 -7.00 5.33 -32.07
CA ILE A 557 -5.62 5.45 -31.63
C ILE A 557 -4.76 4.61 -32.56
N THR A 558 -3.76 5.22 -33.18
CA THR A 558 -2.79 4.52 -34.03
C THR A 558 -1.50 4.34 -33.24
N LEU A 559 -1.10 3.10 -32.97
CA LEU A 559 0.24 2.78 -32.46
C LEU A 559 1.15 2.59 -33.67
N PHE A 560 2.27 3.30 -33.73
CA PHE A 560 3.11 3.27 -34.92
C PHE A 560 3.84 1.93 -35.09
N ALA A 561 4.15 1.60 -36.34
CA ALA A 561 4.97 0.45 -36.68
C ALA A 561 6.26 0.37 -35.84
N ASN A 562 6.67 -0.85 -35.51
CA ASN A 562 7.87 -1.22 -34.75
C ASN A 562 7.91 -0.73 -33.30
N VAL A 563 6.85 -0.11 -32.80
CA VAL A 563 6.74 0.30 -31.38
C VAL A 563 6.63 -0.92 -30.46
N LEU A 564 5.87 -1.93 -30.88
CA LEU A 564 5.61 -3.13 -30.10
C LEU A 564 6.13 -4.37 -30.84
N ALA A 565 6.80 -5.24 -30.11
CA ALA A 565 7.24 -6.54 -30.63
C ALA A 565 6.05 -7.47 -30.86
N ALA A 566 6.27 -8.60 -31.53
CA ALA A 566 5.23 -9.59 -31.72
C ALA A 566 4.83 -10.24 -30.37
N ASN A 567 3.63 -9.93 -29.89
CA ASN A 567 3.05 -10.49 -28.66
C ASN A 567 1.55 -10.17 -28.57
N THR A 568 0.88 -10.69 -27.55
CA THR A 568 -0.44 -10.22 -27.10
C THR A 568 -0.26 -9.15 -26.03
N TYR A 569 -0.89 -8.00 -26.22
CA TYR A 569 -0.83 -6.86 -25.33
C TYR A 569 -2.21 -6.52 -24.78
N THR A 570 -2.29 -6.36 -23.46
CA THR A 570 -3.37 -5.58 -22.84
C THR A 570 -3.02 -4.10 -23.00
N ILE A 571 -3.74 -3.43 -23.90
CA ILE A 571 -3.65 -1.99 -24.10
C ILE A 571 -4.58 -1.33 -23.09
N ILE A 572 -4.05 -0.38 -22.32
CA ILE A 572 -4.80 0.43 -21.35
C ILE A 572 -4.66 1.89 -21.77
N VAL A 573 -5.78 2.58 -21.95
CA VAL A 573 -5.83 4.01 -22.29
C VAL A 573 -6.38 4.74 -21.07
N VAL A 574 -5.55 5.63 -20.53
CA VAL A 574 -5.84 6.44 -19.34
C VAL A 574 -6.23 7.84 -19.79
N ALA A 575 -7.38 8.31 -19.35
CA ALA A 575 -7.87 9.67 -19.58
C ALA A 575 -8.22 10.32 -18.25
N ASP A 576 -7.82 11.57 -18.05
CA ASP A 576 -8.03 12.26 -16.78
C ASP A 576 -9.53 12.40 -16.48
N GLY A 577 -9.93 12.07 -15.26
CA GLY A 577 -11.33 12.06 -14.85
C GLY A 577 -12.21 10.93 -15.42
N TYR A 578 -11.65 9.92 -16.11
CA TYR A 578 -12.39 8.76 -16.62
C TYR A 578 -11.86 7.43 -16.06
N VAL A 579 -12.66 6.38 -16.17
CA VAL A 579 -12.16 5.01 -15.96
C VAL A 579 -11.23 4.61 -17.10
N ASP A 580 -10.21 3.82 -16.79
CA ASP A 580 -9.30 3.24 -17.79
C ASP A 580 -10.05 2.40 -18.84
N ALA A 581 -9.76 2.65 -20.11
CA ALA A 581 -10.28 1.86 -21.23
C ALA A 581 -9.29 0.74 -21.60
N THR A 582 -9.74 -0.50 -21.76
CA THR A 582 -8.85 -1.65 -22.00
C THR A 582 -9.23 -2.48 -23.22
N VAL A 583 -8.24 -2.97 -23.96
CA VAL A 583 -8.42 -3.93 -25.07
C VAL A 583 -7.24 -4.91 -25.19
N GLN A 584 -7.50 -6.14 -25.63
CA GLN A 584 -6.44 -7.10 -25.98
C GLN A 584 -6.07 -6.97 -27.46
N GLN A 585 -4.82 -6.60 -27.74
CA GLN A 585 -4.27 -6.45 -29.08
C GLN A 585 -3.22 -7.54 -29.36
N ILE A 586 -3.37 -8.26 -30.48
CA ILE A 586 -2.37 -9.24 -30.93
C ILE A 586 -1.51 -8.59 -32.01
N ILE A 587 -0.19 -8.70 -31.90
CA ILE A 587 0.78 -8.22 -32.90
C ILE A 587 1.61 -9.41 -33.39
N HIS A 588 1.68 -9.57 -34.71
CA HIS A 588 2.38 -10.67 -35.37
C HIS A 588 3.82 -10.29 -35.78
N PRO A 589 4.75 -11.25 -35.92
CA PRO A 589 6.08 -11.01 -36.47
C PRO A 589 6.05 -10.50 -37.92
N ASN A 590 7.19 -10.03 -38.43
CA ASN A 590 7.31 -9.58 -39.81
C ASN A 590 7.10 -10.77 -40.78
N ARG A 591 6.03 -10.71 -41.57
CA ARG A 591 5.66 -11.74 -42.55
C ARG A 591 6.14 -11.43 -43.97
N ASN A 592 7.05 -10.46 -44.14
CA ASN A 592 7.51 -10.06 -45.46
C ASN A 592 8.53 -11.04 -46.06
N LEU A 593 8.58 -11.05 -47.39
CA LEU A 593 9.71 -11.56 -48.16
C LEU A 593 10.79 -10.48 -48.31
N SER A 594 12.06 -10.85 -48.11
CA SER A 594 13.24 -10.02 -48.39
C SER A 594 13.68 -10.12 -49.85
N SER A 595 13.34 -11.21 -50.54
CA SER A 595 13.59 -11.40 -51.96
C SER A 595 12.59 -12.39 -52.57
N LEU A 596 12.30 -12.23 -53.86
CA LEU A 596 11.55 -13.20 -54.65
C LEU A 596 12.15 -13.27 -56.06
N VAL A 597 12.86 -14.36 -56.36
CA VAL A 597 13.56 -14.55 -57.64
C VAL A 597 12.86 -15.60 -58.49
N LEU A 598 12.87 -15.40 -59.81
CA LEU A 598 12.30 -16.32 -60.79
C LEU A 598 13.44 -16.99 -61.57
N SER A 599 13.36 -18.30 -61.82
CA SER A 599 14.43 -19.04 -62.52
C SER A 599 14.52 -18.75 -64.02
N SER A 600 13.55 -18.02 -64.58
CA SER A 600 13.48 -17.67 -65.99
C SER A 600 12.80 -16.32 -66.16
N GLY A 601 13.44 -15.41 -66.90
CA GLY A 601 13.04 -14.02 -67.06
C GLY A 601 13.30 -13.17 -65.80
N VAL A 602 13.18 -11.85 -65.96
CA VAL A 602 13.17 -10.88 -64.84
C VAL A 602 11.72 -10.50 -64.56
N MET A 603 11.37 -10.16 -63.32
CA MET A 603 10.07 -9.52 -63.05
C MET A 603 9.97 -8.22 -63.87
N ASN A 604 8.75 -7.86 -64.29
CA ASN A 604 8.54 -6.61 -65.03
C ASN A 604 8.80 -5.37 -64.15
N GLU A 605 8.90 -5.56 -62.85
CA GLU A 605 9.09 -4.54 -61.83
C GLU A 605 10.11 -5.05 -60.80
N THR A 606 10.83 -4.13 -60.16
CA THR A 606 11.74 -4.47 -59.06
C THR A 606 10.94 -5.00 -57.87
N PHE A 607 11.39 -6.11 -57.29
CA PHE A 607 10.78 -6.65 -56.07
C PHE A 607 10.97 -5.67 -54.91
N THR A 608 9.89 -5.45 -54.15
CA THR A 608 9.86 -4.62 -52.94
C THR A 608 9.04 -5.36 -51.87
N SER A 609 9.50 -5.39 -50.62
CA SER A 609 8.90 -6.27 -49.61
C SER A 609 7.46 -5.94 -49.25
N ASP A 610 7.04 -4.69 -49.45
CA ASP A 610 5.72 -4.13 -49.18
C ASP A 610 4.70 -4.41 -50.30
N LYS A 611 5.15 -4.58 -51.55
CA LYS A 611 4.26 -4.94 -52.67
C LYS A 611 4.02 -6.45 -52.71
N THR A 612 2.75 -6.84 -52.74
CA THR A 612 2.32 -8.25 -52.74
C THR A 612 1.84 -8.77 -54.10
N SER A 613 1.91 -7.96 -55.16
CA SER A 613 1.45 -8.36 -56.51
C SER A 613 2.44 -7.95 -57.59
N TYR A 614 2.80 -8.89 -58.47
CA TYR A 614 3.83 -8.74 -59.51
C TYR A 614 3.41 -9.38 -60.83
N THR A 615 4.06 -8.95 -61.92
CA THR A 615 3.88 -9.54 -63.25
C THR A 615 5.20 -9.87 -63.93
N GLN A 616 5.17 -10.85 -64.83
CA GLN A 616 6.29 -11.22 -65.70
C GLN A 616 5.78 -11.78 -67.03
N SER A 617 6.56 -11.60 -68.11
CA SER A 617 6.37 -12.36 -69.35
C SER A 617 7.58 -13.23 -69.69
N VAL A 618 7.34 -14.48 -70.08
CA VAL A 618 8.40 -15.44 -70.49
C VAL A 618 8.23 -15.86 -71.95
N GLN A 619 9.36 -16.15 -72.61
CA GLN A 619 9.35 -16.65 -73.99
C GLN A 619 8.66 -18.01 -74.11
N TYR A 620 8.12 -18.31 -75.29
CA TYR A 620 7.35 -19.53 -75.56
C TYR A 620 8.04 -20.83 -75.13
N GLY A 621 9.38 -20.90 -75.26
CA GLY A 621 10.18 -22.07 -74.90
C GLY A 621 10.23 -22.40 -73.39
N VAL A 622 9.79 -21.49 -72.51
CA VAL A 622 9.80 -21.68 -71.05
C VAL A 622 8.50 -22.37 -70.62
N THR A 623 8.53 -23.69 -70.47
CA THR A 623 7.36 -24.51 -70.10
C THR A 623 7.11 -24.61 -68.60
N SER A 624 8.12 -24.29 -67.78
CA SER A 624 8.04 -24.23 -66.33
C SER A 624 9.03 -23.20 -65.80
N LEU A 625 8.81 -22.73 -64.57
CA LEU A 625 9.78 -21.92 -63.84
C LEU A 625 9.78 -22.31 -62.37
N LYS A 626 10.83 -21.92 -61.64
CA LYS A 626 10.89 -22.03 -60.18
C LYS A 626 10.86 -20.64 -59.57
N VAL A 627 10.33 -20.53 -58.37
CA VAL A 627 10.42 -19.32 -57.56
C VAL A 627 11.33 -19.58 -56.37
N THR A 628 12.17 -18.62 -56.04
CA THR A 628 13.07 -18.64 -54.89
C THR A 628 12.66 -17.52 -53.95
N PRO A 629 11.74 -17.77 -53.00
CA PRO A 629 11.37 -16.81 -51.99
C PRO A 629 12.42 -16.78 -50.88
N THR A 630 12.80 -15.59 -50.42
CA THR A 630 13.61 -15.41 -49.21
C THR A 630 12.77 -14.64 -48.21
N VAL A 631 12.56 -15.19 -47.03
CA VAL A 631 11.78 -14.54 -45.96
C VAL A 631 12.64 -13.56 -45.18
N VAL A 632 12.00 -12.60 -44.51
CA VAL A 632 12.66 -11.79 -43.48
C VAL A 632 12.77 -12.56 -42.17
N GLU A 633 11.69 -13.23 -41.74
CA GLU A 633 11.64 -13.99 -40.48
C GLU A 633 12.08 -15.46 -40.69
N PRO A 634 13.23 -15.91 -40.18
CA PRO A 634 13.77 -17.25 -40.45
C PRO A 634 12.85 -18.40 -40.01
N THR A 635 11.95 -18.16 -39.05
CA THR A 635 10.98 -19.15 -38.59
C THR A 635 9.72 -19.23 -39.45
N ALA A 636 9.60 -18.39 -40.48
CA ALA A 636 8.44 -18.37 -41.35
C ALA A 636 8.36 -19.64 -42.23
N ILE A 637 7.14 -20.17 -42.36
CA ILE A 637 6.82 -21.24 -43.30
C ILE A 637 6.33 -20.58 -44.59
N VAL A 638 7.00 -20.90 -45.71
CA VAL A 638 6.61 -20.43 -47.04
C VAL A 638 5.91 -21.54 -47.79
N LYS A 639 4.73 -21.25 -48.33
CA LYS A 639 3.98 -22.15 -49.20
C LYS A 639 3.83 -21.56 -50.59
N VAL A 640 4.27 -22.28 -51.61
CA VAL A 640 4.21 -21.87 -53.02
C VAL A 640 3.18 -22.72 -53.76
N ALA A 641 2.30 -22.08 -54.53
CA ALA A 641 1.35 -22.76 -55.42
C ALA A 641 1.26 -22.05 -56.77
N VAL A 642 0.89 -22.77 -57.82
CA VAL A 642 0.61 -22.21 -59.16
C VAL A 642 -0.82 -22.58 -59.58
N ASN A 643 -1.56 -21.61 -60.10
CA ASN A 643 -2.91 -21.77 -60.63
C ASN A 643 -3.92 -22.47 -59.68
N GLY A 644 -3.72 -22.34 -58.36
CA GLY A 644 -4.58 -22.96 -57.35
C GLY A 644 -4.33 -24.45 -57.11
N GLU A 645 -3.24 -25.01 -57.63
CA GLU A 645 -2.80 -26.38 -57.33
C GLU A 645 -2.30 -26.52 -55.88
N ALA A 646 -2.06 -27.76 -55.44
CA ALA A 646 -1.57 -28.05 -54.09
C ALA A 646 -0.26 -27.27 -53.78
N SER A 647 -0.22 -26.61 -52.62
CA SER A 647 0.93 -25.81 -52.21
C SER A 647 2.08 -26.66 -51.69
N GLU A 648 3.30 -26.35 -52.10
CA GLU A 648 4.55 -26.94 -51.61
C GLU A 648 5.17 -26.07 -50.52
N ILE A 649 5.77 -26.68 -49.48
CA ILE A 649 6.59 -25.95 -48.50
C ILE A 649 7.98 -25.73 -49.10
N VAL A 650 8.41 -24.47 -49.16
CA VAL A 650 9.71 -24.08 -49.72
C VAL A 650 10.58 -23.47 -48.62
N THR A 651 11.80 -23.96 -48.48
CA THR A 651 12.79 -23.37 -47.55
C THR A 651 13.21 -22.00 -48.06
N SER A 652 13.38 -21.03 -47.16
CA SER A 652 13.85 -19.69 -47.52
C SER A 652 15.18 -19.73 -48.27
N GLY A 653 15.25 -19.06 -49.42
CA GLY A 653 16.42 -19.00 -50.29
C GLY A 653 16.57 -20.19 -51.24
N ASP A 654 15.77 -21.25 -51.08
CA ASP A 654 15.74 -22.38 -52.00
C ASP A 654 14.75 -22.16 -53.15
N ALA A 655 15.06 -22.72 -54.31
CA ALA A 655 14.14 -22.75 -55.44
C ALA A 655 13.04 -23.81 -55.23
N SER A 656 11.78 -23.44 -55.48
CA SER A 656 10.64 -24.35 -55.49
C SER A 656 10.80 -25.53 -56.46
N ALA A 657 9.91 -26.52 -56.41
CA ALA A 657 9.74 -27.43 -57.54
C ALA A 657 9.39 -26.64 -58.82
N ALA A 658 9.63 -27.27 -59.98
CA ALA A 658 9.31 -26.66 -61.26
C ALA A 658 7.79 -26.48 -61.40
N LEU A 659 7.34 -25.23 -61.43
CA LEU A 659 5.94 -24.86 -61.56
C LEU A 659 5.56 -24.88 -63.05
N PRO A 660 4.66 -25.77 -63.50
CA PRO A 660 4.28 -25.86 -64.90
C PRO A 660 3.48 -24.63 -65.36
N LEU A 661 3.81 -24.10 -66.54
CA LEU A 661 3.18 -22.92 -67.12
C LEU A 661 2.32 -23.27 -68.34
N LYS A 662 1.06 -22.85 -68.31
CA LYS A 662 0.14 -22.85 -69.45
C LYS A 662 0.45 -21.63 -70.34
N VAL A 663 0.21 -21.72 -71.65
CA VAL A 663 0.27 -20.54 -72.54
C VAL A 663 -0.76 -19.52 -72.05
N GLY A 664 -0.39 -18.24 -71.94
CA GLY A 664 -1.19 -17.22 -71.28
C GLY A 664 -0.81 -17.00 -69.81
N ALA A 665 -1.71 -16.41 -69.01
CA ALA A 665 -1.45 -16.02 -67.63
C ALA A 665 -1.46 -17.21 -66.66
N ASN A 666 -0.50 -17.24 -65.74
CA ASN A 666 -0.38 -18.22 -64.66
C ASN A 666 -0.21 -17.47 -63.34
N THR A 667 -1.01 -17.77 -62.34
CA THR A 667 -0.96 -17.10 -61.02
C THR A 667 -0.17 -17.96 -60.05
N ILE A 668 0.98 -17.45 -59.60
CA ILE A 668 1.80 -18.08 -58.56
C ILE A 668 1.55 -17.36 -57.25
N THR A 669 1.17 -18.08 -56.20
CA THR A 669 1.02 -17.54 -54.85
C THR A 669 2.15 -18.02 -53.95
N VAL A 670 2.66 -17.12 -53.12
CA VAL A 670 3.68 -17.38 -52.11
C VAL A 670 3.12 -16.88 -50.78
N ALA A 671 2.61 -17.79 -49.96
CA ALA A 671 2.04 -17.50 -48.65
C ALA A 671 3.11 -17.66 -47.57
N VAL A 672 3.34 -16.60 -46.78
CA VAL A 672 4.28 -16.54 -45.67
C VAL A 672 3.51 -16.57 -44.36
N THR A 673 3.72 -17.62 -43.55
CA THR A 673 3.08 -17.80 -42.25
C THR A 673 4.14 -17.86 -41.15
N VAL A 674 3.96 -17.12 -40.05
CA VAL A 674 4.82 -17.24 -38.86
C VAL A 674 3.99 -17.79 -37.70
N GLY A 675 4.41 -18.91 -37.13
CA GLY A 675 3.67 -19.60 -36.07
C GLY A 675 2.25 -20.02 -36.51
N ASN A 676 1.26 -19.76 -35.64
CA ASN A 676 -0.16 -20.03 -35.89
C ASN A 676 -0.95 -18.81 -36.41
N GLY A 677 -0.26 -17.75 -36.85
CA GLY A 677 -0.89 -16.51 -37.31
C GLY A 677 -1.45 -16.57 -38.74
N PRO A 678 -2.20 -15.54 -39.17
CA PRO A 678 -2.66 -15.44 -40.55
C PRO A 678 -1.48 -15.24 -41.52
N SER A 679 -1.63 -15.73 -42.75
CA SER A 679 -0.57 -15.70 -43.77
C SER A 679 -0.58 -14.41 -44.59
N LYS A 680 0.61 -13.85 -44.87
CA LYS A 680 0.77 -12.79 -45.87
C LYS A 680 1.01 -13.44 -47.24
N VAL A 681 0.26 -13.03 -48.28
CA VAL A 681 0.29 -13.69 -49.58
C VAL A 681 0.85 -12.76 -50.66
N TYR A 682 1.96 -13.18 -51.28
CA TYR A 682 2.53 -12.56 -52.47
C TYR A 682 2.03 -13.29 -53.73
N THR A 683 1.72 -12.55 -54.77
CA THR A 683 1.16 -13.06 -56.04
C THR A 683 2.03 -12.63 -57.21
N VAL A 684 2.46 -13.58 -58.04
CA VAL A 684 3.19 -13.32 -59.28
C VAL A 684 2.38 -13.87 -60.45
N VAL A 685 1.95 -12.99 -61.36
CA VAL A 685 1.24 -13.37 -62.58
C VAL A 685 2.25 -13.49 -63.73
N VAL A 686 2.53 -14.72 -64.16
CA VAL A 686 3.47 -15.02 -65.25
C VAL A 686 2.73 -15.33 -66.54
N THR A 687 2.94 -14.50 -67.56
CA THR A 687 2.38 -14.65 -68.90
C THR A 687 3.36 -15.35 -69.83
N ARG A 688 3.02 -16.55 -70.31
CA ARG A 688 3.86 -17.29 -71.27
C ARG A 688 3.49 -16.92 -72.71
N ASN A 689 4.46 -16.37 -73.45
CA ASN A 689 4.33 -15.90 -74.85
C ASN A 689 4.11 -17.04 -75.85
N ALA A 690 3.69 -16.69 -77.08
CA ALA A 690 3.73 -17.54 -78.28
C ALA A 690 5.08 -17.40 -79.04
N ALA A 691 5.45 -18.33 -79.93
CA ALA A 691 6.78 -18.43 -80.56
C ALA A 691 7.12 -17.30 -81.58
N SER A 692 8.39 -16.81 -81.64
CA SER A 692 8.91 -15.88 -82.69
C SER A 692 10.46 -15.89 -82.88
N THR A 693 10.98 -15.30 -83.99
CA THR A 693 12.33 -15.49 -84.62
C THR A 693 13.32 -14.26 -84.64
N ASN A 694 14.65 -14.49 -84.43
CA ASN A 694 15.89 -13.70 -84.79
C ASN A 694 16.59 -12.67 -83.82
N SER A 695 17.89 -12.34 -84.11
CA SER A 695 19.07 -12.13 -83.20
C SER A 695 19.76 -10.72 -83.17
N GLY A 696 20.62 -10.40 -82.17
CA GLY A 696 21.96 -9.75 -82.35
C GLY A 696 22.40 -8.45 -81.58
N GLY A 697 23.40 -8.57 -80.67
CA GLY A 697 24.71 -7.83 -80.55
C GLY A 697 24.92 -6.35 -80.09
N SER A 698 25.81 -6.14 -79.08
CA SER A 698 26.99 -5.19 -78.96
C SER A 698 27.19 -4.39 -77.63
N ILE A 699 28.46 -4.05 -77.32
CA ILE A 699 29.09 -3.59 -76.02
C ILE A 699 29.61 -2.12 -76.14
N PRO A 700 29.72 -1.31 -75.04
CA PRO A 700 30.73 -0.22 -74.97
C PRO A 700 31.53 -0.02 -73.64
N ILE A 701 32.49 0.93 -73.72
CA ILE A 701 33.76 1.22 -73.00
C ILE A 701 33.62 2.01 -71.67
N ILE A 702 34.61 1.93 -70.75
CA ILE A 702 34.68 2.59 -69.41
C ILE A 702 35.47 3.92 -69.45
N ASP A 703 34.92 4.96 -68.78
CA ASP A 703 35.51 6.29 -68.51
C ASP A 703 36.11 6.36 -67.08
N THR A 704 37.20 7.13 -66.91
CA THR A 704 38.09 7.20 -65.72
C THR A 704 37.62 8.13 -64.59
N ASN A 705 36.37 8.57 -64.58
CA ASN A 705 35.73 9.24 -63.44
C ASN A 705 34.59 8.37 -62.92
N VAL A 706 34.89 7.53 -61.93
CA VAL A 706 33.86 6.67 -61.35
C VAL A 706 33.06 7.50 -60.35
N THR A 707 31.77 7.69 -60.64
CA THR A 707 30.82 8.33 -59.72
C THR A 707 29.67 7.38 -59.42
N SER A 708 29.26 7.31 -58.15
CA SER A 708 28.12 6.50 -57.74
C SER A 708 27.17 7.29 -56.85
N SER A 709 25.86 7.08 -57.00
CA SER A 709 24.81 7.70 -56.19
C SER A 709 24.03 6.71 -55.31
N ASN A 710 24.39 5.43 -55.31
CA ASN A 710 23.72 4.38 -54.56
C ASN A 710 24.46 3.98 -53.26
N GLY A 711 25.39 4.81 -52.79
CA GLY A 711 26.20 4.53 -51.61
C GLY A 711 27.33 3.53 -51.80
N THR A 712 27.51 2.88 -52.96
CA THR A 712 28.62 1.92 -53.19
C THR A 712 29.42 2.25 -54.45
N ILE A 713 30.77 2.18 -54.37
CA ILE A 713 31.67 2.40 -55.51
C ILE A 713 32.94 1.54 -55.41
N THR A 714 33.48 1.09 -56.55
CA THR A 714 34.83 0.51 -56.64
C THR A 714 35.72 1.41 -57.50
N ILE A 715 36.85 1.84 -56.96
CA ILE A 715 37.78 2.78 -57.58
C ILE A 715 39.13 2.07 -57.80
N PRO A 716 39.63 2.00 -59.05
CA PRO A 716 40.95 1.43 -59.34
C PRO A 716 42.08 2.21 -58.69
N THR A 717 43.20 1.53 -58.41
CA THR A 717 44.42 2.12 -57.85
C THR A 717 44.89 3.33 -58.67
N GLY A 718 45.13 4.46 -58.00
CA GLY A 718 45.60 5.69 -58.65
C GLY A 718 44.51 6.53 -59.32
N SER A 719 43.24 6.11 -59.29
CA SER A 719 42.11 6.89 -59.81
C SER A 719 41.49 7.81 -58.74
N THR A 720 40.65 8.75 -59.17
CA THR A 720 39.75 9.51 -58.30
C THR A 720 38.36 8.86 -58.34
N GLY A 721 37.55 9.09 -57.31
CA GLY A 721 36.16 8.67 -57.32
C GLY A 721 35.32 9.42 -56.31
N LYS A 722 34.03 9.54 -56.65
CA LYS A 722 33.05 10.26 -55.84
C LYS A 722 31.82 9.37 -55.63
N VAL A 723 31.50 9.08 -54.38
CA VAL A 723 30.29 8.32 -54.02
C VAL A 723 29.39 9.15 -53.14
N THR A 724 28.09 9.11 -53.43
CA THR A 724 27.06 9.74 -52.62
C THR A 724 25.97 8.73 -52.29
N LEU A 725 25.32 8.93 -51.14
CA LEU A 725 24.11 8.22 -50.73
C LEU A 725 23.03 9.27 -50.44
N ASP A 726 21.87 9.11 -51.09
CA ASP A 726 20.68 9.96 -50.95
C ASP A 726 20.91 11.46 -51.12
N ASN A 727 22.02 11.86 -51.75
CA ASN A 727 22.52 13.24 -51.80
C ASN A 727 22.79 13.88 -50.41
N GLU A 728 22.67 13.11 -49.32
CA GLU A 728 22.86 13.52 -47.92
C GLU A 728 24.32 13.42 -47.48
N VAL A 729 25.07 12.44 -47.98
CA VAL A 729 26.51 12.29 -47.70
C VAL A 729 27.27 12.06 -49.01
N THR A 730 28.45 12.66 -49.11
CA THR A 730 29.36 12.53 -50.24
C THR A 730 30.77 12.26 -49.76
N VAL A 731 31.42 11.26 -50.34
CA VAL A 731 32.84 10.94 -50.13
C VAL A 731 33.58 11.25 -51.43
N ASP A 732 34.55 12.16 -51.37
CA ASP A 732 35.40 12.56 -52.50
C ASP A 732 36.84 12.12 -52.27
N ILE A 733 37.30 11.16 -53.07
CA ILE A 733 38.64 10.58 -52.94
C ILE A 733 39.58 11.20 -53.97
N PRO A 734 40.66 11.88 -53.51
CA PRO A 734 41.64 12.46 -54.40
C PRO A 734 42.56 11.39 -55.01
N VAL A 735 43.16 11.74 -56.14
CA VAL A 735 44.17 10.92 -56.80
C VAL A 735 45.31 10.52 -55.84
N ASN A 736 45.66 9.24 -55.85
CA ASN A 736 46.70 8.64 -55.01
C ASN A 736 46.39 8.71 -53.49
N ALA A 737 45.12 8.70 -53.07
CA ALA A 737 44.75 8.51 -51.66
C ALA A 737 45.09 7.10 -51.14
N THR A 738 45.16 6.11 -52.03
CA THR A 738 45.50 4.71 -51.73
C THR A 738 46.37 4.12 -52.85
N ASN A 739 47.19 3.12 -52.52
CA ASN A 739 48.01 2.35 -53.45
C ASN A 739 47.40 0.98 -53.81
N LYS A 740 46.10 0.81 -53.56
CA LYS A 740 45.29 -0.39 -53.84
C LYS A 740 43.90 -0.01 -54.35
N ASP A 741 43.26 -0.92 -55.07
CA ASP A 741 41.86 -0.78 -55.47
C ASP A 741 40.98 -0.70 -54.22
N VAL A 742 40.09 0.29 -54.18
CA VAL A 742 39.24 0.55 -53.01
C VAL A 742 37.77 0.40 -53.36
N THR A 743 37.06 -0.43 -52.60
CA THR A 743 35.60 -0.48 -52.60
C THR A 743 35.09 0.24 -51.36
N ILE A 744 34.15 1.15 -51.55
CA ILE A 744 33.55 1.97 -50.49
C ILE A 744 32.07 1.67 -50.46
N THR A 745 31.55 1.49 -49.25
CA THR A 745 30.13 1.36 -48.96
C THR A 745 29.76 2.42 -47.93
N ILE A 746 28.69 3.16 -48.20
CA ILE A 746 28.05 4.09 -47.29
C ILE A 746 26.73 3.46 -46.87
N GLU A 747 26.55 3.28 -45.57
CA GLU A 747 25.31 2.78 -44.98
C GLU A 747 24.72 3.85 -44.08
N LYS A 748 23.44 4.17 -44.29
CA LYS A 748 22.67 5.07 -43.43
C LYS A 748 22.10 4.25 -42.28
N LEU A 749 22.57 4.50 -41.06
CA LEU A 749 22.10 3.78 -39.88
C LEU A 749 20.76 4.34 -39.43
N LEU A 750 19.71 3.52 -39.51
CA LEU A 750 18.36 3.86 -39.06
C LEU A 750 18.14 3.53 -37.58
N GLU A 751 18.95 2.62 -37.03
CA GLU A 751 18.95 2.23 -35.61
C GLU A 751 20.17 2.83 -34.91
N LEU A 752 19.95 3.73 -33.96
CA LEU A 752 21.01 4.45 -33.24
C LEU A 752 21.19 3.97 -31.79
N ASN A 753 20.60 2.82 -31.46
CA ASN A 753 20.64 2.24 -30.12
C ASN A 753 22.10 2.01 -29.70
N ASN A 754 22.49 2.56 -28.54
CA ASN A 754 23.85 2.53 -27.98
C ASN A 754 24.91 3.38 -28.71
N LEU A 755 24.53 4.21 -29.69
CA LEU A 755 25.44 5.19 -30.34
C LEU A 755 25.32 6.59 -29.74
N LEU A 756 24.16 6.95 -29.16
CA LEU A 756 23.92 8.25 -28.51
C LEU A 756 23.66 8.02 -27.02
N ALA A 757 24.38 8.72 -26.15
CA ALA A 757 24.37 8.42 -24.71
C ALA A 757 24.23 9.67 -23.82
N ASN A 758 24.48 10.87 -24.34
CA ASN A 758 24.63 12.09 -23.54
C ASN A 758 23.84 13.29 -24.08
N GLY A 759 22.62 13.06 -24.58
CA GLY A 759 21.73 14.15 -25.02
C GLY A 759 22.23 14.89 -26.26
N GLU A 760 23.02 14.24 -27.12
CA GLU A 760 23.50 14.79 -28.37
C GLU A 760 22.34 15.09 -29.34
N ILE A 761 22.34 16.27 -29.96
CA ILE A 761 21.34 16.66 -30.98
C ILE A 761 21.93 16.44 -32.37
N LEU A 762 21.32 15.53 -33.13
CA LEU A 762 21.70 15.24 -34.52
C LEU A 762 21.15 16.28 -35.50
N ALA A 763 22.06 16.88 -36.27
CA ALA A 763 21.72 17.72 -37.42
C ALA A 763 21.71 16.92 -38.75
N SER A 764 22.30 15.73 -38.80
CA SER A 764 22.23 14.80 -39.94
C SER A 764 21.86 13.37 -39.49
N HIS A 765 21.70 12.45 -40.43
CA HIS A 765 21.72 11.01 -40.11
C HIS A 765 23.14 10.55 -39.72
N VAL A 766 23.22 9.37 -39.10
CA VAL A 766 24.49 8.68 -38.86
C VAL A 766 24.80 7.78 -40.05
N PHE A 767 26.01 7.91 -40.60
CA PHE A 767 26.48 7.11 -41.73
C PHE A 767 27.67 6.27 -41.32
N GLU A 768 27.58 4.96 -41.53
CA GLU A 768 28.73 4.06 -41.48
C GLU A 768 29.41 4.02 -42.84
N ILE A 769 30.69 4.38 -42.89
CA ILE A 769 31.48 4.37 -44.11
C ILE A 769 32.49 3.23 -43.99
N LEU A 770 32.46 2.30 -44.93
CA LEU A 770 33.30 1.09 -44.94
C LEU A 770 34.26 1.10 -46.12
N LYS A 771 35.39 0.42 -45.96
CA LYS A 771 36.33 0.12 -47.06
C LYS A 771 36.88 -1.29 -46.98
N ASN A 772 37.23 -1.86 -48.13
CA ASN A 772 37.66 -3.26 -48.29
C ASN A 772 39.07 -3.60 -47.76
N PHE A 773 39.77 -2.70 -47.06
CA PHE A 773 41.08 -2.98 -46.44
C PHE A 773 41.33 -2.15 -45.16
N PRO A 774 42.08 -2.67 -44.18
CA PRO A 774 42.44 -1.94 -42.95
C PRO A 774 43.55 -0.89 -43.18
N GLY A 775 43.62 0.14 -42.33
CA GLY A 775 44.66 1.20 -42.33
C GLY A 775 44.18 2.56 -42.87
N ASN A 776 44.94 3.64 -42.66
CA ASN A 776 44.56 5.00 -43.07
C ASN A 776 44.88 5.27 -44.56
N PHE A 777 44.26 6.30 -45.14
CA PHE A 777 44.59 6.80 -46.46
C PHE A 777 45.92 7.58 -46.44
N SER A 778 46.68 7.49 -47.54
CA SER A 778 47.95 8.20 -47.71
C SER A 778 47.77 9.71 -47.96
N LYS A 779 46.55 10.13 -48.32
CA LYS A 779 46.12 11.52 -48.40
C LYS A 779 44.71 11.65 -47.79
N PRO A 780 44.36 12.79 -47.17
CA PRO A 780 43.03 13.00 -46.63
C PRO A 780 41.95 12.89 -47.72
N VAL A 781 40.82 12.30 -47.35
CA VAL A 781 39.59 12.18 -48.14
C VAL A 781 38.61 13.23 -47.65
N THR A 782 37.84 13.85 -48.56
CA THR A 782 36.84 14.84 -48.16
C THR A 782 35.49 14.18 -47.94
N LEU A 783 34.91 14.34 -46.75
CA LEU A 783 33.53 14.00 -46.44
C LEU A 783 32.68 15.26 -46.47
N THR A 784 31.51 15.19 -47.09
CA THR A 784 30.52 16.28 -47.09
C THR A 784 29.16 15.76 -46.67
N PHE A 785 28.59 16.35 -45.62
CA PHE A 785 27.29 15.99 -45.08
C PHE A 785 26.29 17.12 -45.29
N VAL A 786 25.07 16.77 -45.67
CA VAL A 786 23.89 17.63 -45.54
C VAL A 786 23.44 17.58 -44.09
N PHE A 787 23.23 18.74 -43.50
CA PHE A 787 22.60 18.88 -42.20
C PHE A 787 21.35 19.74 -42.31
N ASP A 788 20.42 19.57 -41.38
CA ASP A 788 19.21 20.36 -41.27
C ASP A 788 19.53 21.68 -40.54
N PRO A 789 19.57 22.83 -41.23
CA PRO A 789 19.88 24.11 -40.59
C PRO A 789 18.79 24.57 -39.61
N THR A 790 17.57 24.01 -39.68
CA THR A 790 16.48 24.36 -38.76
C THR A 790 16.69 23.77 -37.37
N LYS A 791 17.52 22.73 -37.25
CA LYS A 791 17.89 22.12 -35.96
C LYS A 791 19.03 22.85 -35.26
N VAL A 792 19.69 23.79 -35.93
CA VAL A 792 20.80 24.57 -35.36
C VAL A 792 20.24 25.87 -34.78
N GLY A 793 20.24 26.00 -33.45
CA GLY A 793 19.82 27.21 -32.75
C GLY A 793 20.71 28.42 -33.07
N SER A 794 20.21 29.63 -32.76
CA SER A 794 20.90 30.91 -33.02
C SER A 794 22.29 31.04 -32.39
N ASP A 795 22.52 30.26 -31.35
CA ASP A 795 23.65 30.23 -30.43
C ASP A 795 24.39 28.87 -30.51
N GLN A 796 24.14 28.10 -31.57
CA GLN A 796 24.72 26.78 -31.82
C GLN A 796 25.36 26.72 -33.21
N ARG A 797 26.22 25.72 -33.46
CA ARG A 797 26.83 25.44 -34.76
C ARG A 797 26.76 23.96 -35.10
N PRO A 798 26.68 23.58 -36.38
CA PRO A 798 26.85 22.20 -36.80
C PRO A 798 28.34 21.82 -36.80
N ALA A 799 28.67 20.63 -36.30
CA ALA A 799 30.03 20.09 -36.31
C ALA A 799 30.01 18.59 -36.67
N VAL A 800 31.00 18.13 -37.44
CA VAL A 800 31.10 16.70 -37.84
C VAL A 800 31.83 15.93 -36.73
N PHE A 801 31.29 14.79 -36.34
CA PHE A 801 31.88 13.86 -35.39
C PHE A 801 32.11 12.50 -36.03
N TYR A 802 33.15 11.79 -35.58
CA TYR A 802 33.37 10.37 -35.87
C TYR A 802 33.23 9.54 -34.60
N TYR A 803 32.78 8.28 -34.73
CA TYR A 803 32.65 7.37 -33.60
C TYR A 803 33.95 6.58 -33.39
N ASP A 804 34.57 6.73 -32.22
CA ASP A 804 35.71 5.93 -31.80
C ASP A 804 35.19 4.56 -31.31
N GLU A 805 35.27 3.54 -32.17
CA GLU A 805 34.75 2.20 -31.88
C GLU A 805 35.44 1.49 -30.72
N VAL A 806 36.65 1.94 -30.33
CA VAL A 806 37.39 1.38 -29.18
C VAL A 806 36.92 2.05 -27.89
N LYS A 807 36.79 3.38 -27.91
CA LYS A 807 36.36 4.15 -26.73
C LYS A 807 34.84 4.26 -26.57
N LYS A 808 34.08 3.90 -27.60
CA LYS A 808 32.62 4.04 -27.69
C LYS A 808 32.14 5.47 -27.40
N VAL A 809 32.86 6.46 -27.98
CA VAL A 809 32.54 7.89 -27.84
C VAL A 809 32.64 8.61 -29.19
N TRP A 810 31.86 9.66 -29.37
CA TRP A 810 31.96 10.57 -30.50
C TRP A 810 33.09 11.58 -30.31
N VAL A 811 33.88 11.83 -31.35
CA VAL A 811 35.00 12.77 -31.36
C VAL A 811 34.81 13.78 -32.49
N GLU A 812 34.91 15.08 -32.18
CA GLU A 812 34.75 16.16 -33.16
C GLU A 812 35.90 16.16 -34.19
N VAL A 813 35.57 16.25 -35.47
CA VAL A 813 36.53 16.45 -36.56
C VAL A 813 36.76 17.95 -36.73
N THR A 814 37.92 18.44 -36.31
CA THR A 814 38.27 19.87 -36.39
C THR A 814 38.43 20.33 -37.85
N GLY A 815 38.02 21.56 -38.15
CA GLY A 815 38.27 22.19 -39.46
C GLY A 815 37.10 22.11 -40.47
N GLY A 816 35.88 21.86 -39.99
CA GLY A 816 34.67 21.84 -40.83
C GLY A 816 34.42 23.15 -41.60
N LYS A 817 34.18 23.05 -42.91
CA LYS A 817 33.84 24.18 -43.79
C LYS A 817 32.37 24.10 -44.16
N ILE A 818 31.59 25.14 -43.83
CA ILE A 818 30.15 25.20 -44.09
C ILE A 818 29.88 25.99 -45.38
N ASN A 819 29.04 25.45 -46.24
CA ASN A 819 28.48 26.14 -47.42
C ASN A 819 26.99 25.80 -47.54
N GLY A 820 26.12 26.74 -47.18
CA GLY A 820 24.67 26.49 -47.10
C GLY A 820 24.34 25.44 -46.04
N ASN A 821 23.58 24.42 -46.42
CA ASN A 821 23.21 23.29 -45.56
C ASN A 821 24.20 22.11 -45.65
N ARG A 822 25.42 22.34 -46.17
CA ARG A 822 26.46 21.31 -46.28
C ARG A 822 27.68 21.67 -45.44
N ILE A 823 28.22 20.70 -44.72
CA ILE A 823 29.47 20.80 -43.98
C ILE A 823 30.48 19.77 -44.52
N SER A 824 31.70 20.22 -44.81
CA SER A 824 32.79 19.40 -45.34
C SER A 824 33.97 19.31 -44.38
N VAL A 825 34.53 18.11 -44.22
CA VAL A 825 35.74 17.83 -43.41
C VAL A 825 36.72 16.92 -44.16
N GLU A 826 38.01 17.03 -43.84
CA GLU A 826 39.06 16.12 -44.32
C GLU A 826 39.34 15.04 -43.26
N VAL A 827 39.34 13.77 -43.68
CA VAL A 827 39.58 12.61 -42.80
C VAL A 827 40.57 11.64 -43.45
N ASP A 828 41.29 10.86 -42.65
CA ASP A 828 42.25 9.86 -43.14
C ASP A 828 41.81 8.41 -42.90
N HIS A 829 40.65 8.19 -42.28
CA HIS A 829 40.09 6.87 -41.99
C HIS A 829 38.56 6.88 -42.09
N PHE A 830 37.96 5.69 -42.18
CA PHE A 830 36.51 5.52 -42.20
C PHE A 830 36.00 4.75 -40.97
N THR A 831 34.82 5.16 -40.49
CA THR A 831 34.07 4.66 -39.34
C THR A 831 32.64 5.20 -39.47
N LYS A 832 31.90 5.32 -38.37
CA LYS A 832 30.61 6.02 -38.30
C LYS A 832 30.82 7.53 -38.14
N TYR A 833 30.09 8.31 -38.93
CA TYR A 833 30.12 9.77 -38.92
C TYR A 833 28.72 10.37 -38.79
N ALA A 834 28.62 11.54 -38.15
CA ALA A 834 27.39 12.31 -38.07
C ALA A 834 27.68 13.80 -37.88
N VAL A 835 26.69 14.66 -38.16
CA VAL A 835 26.73 16.09 -37.82
C VAL A 835 25.91 16.32 -36.56
N PHE A 836 26.54 16.86 -35.52
CA PHE A 836 25.87 17.27 -34.29
C PHE A 836 25.71 18.79 -34.22
N VAL A 837 24.67 19.21 -33.49
CA VAL A 837 24.49 20.58 -33.04
C VAL A 837 25.28 20.75 -31.74
N VAL A 838 26.22 21.69 -31.73
CA VAL A 838 27.04 22.00 -30.54
C VAL A 838 26.92 23.48 -30.22
N ASP A 839 26.92 23.81 -28.94
CA ASP A 839 26.84 25.21 -28.52
C ASP A 839 28.01 26.02 -29.09
N SER A 840 27.70 27.18 -29.67
CA SER A 840 28.69 28.19 -29.98
C SER A 840 29.16 28.73 -28.65
N ALA A 841 30.38 28.37 -28.25
CA ALA A 841 30.86 28.53 -26.88
C ALA A 841 30.64 29.94 -26.30
N THR A 842 29.58 30.13 -25.52
CA THR A 842 29.47 31.02 -24.34
C THR A 842 28.28 30.62 -23.44
N SER A 843 28.60 29.99 -22.30
CA SER A 843 27.91 29.94 -20.99
C SER A 843 26.37 29.78 -20.90
N LYS A 844 25.97 28.56 -20.50
CA LYS A 844 24.65 28.10 -19.99
C LYS A 844 24.12 28.92 -18.79
N PRO A 845 22.79 29.02 -18.59
CA PRO A 845 22.17 28.33 -17.45
C PRO A 845 20.76 27.74 -17.72
N GLU A 846 20.49 26.53 -17.23
CA GLU A 846 19.14 25.97 -17.06
C GLU A 846 18.74 26.02 -15.57
N THR A 847 17.46 26.29 -15.33
CA THR A 847 16.84 26.58 -14.03
C THR A 847 16.57 25.31 -13.20
N ASP A 848 17.16 25.26 -11.99
CA ASP A 848 17.05 24.21 -10.96
C ASP A 848 16.03 24.62 -9.88
N THR A 849 14.97 23.84 -9.68
CA THR A 849 14.11 23.93 -8.48
C THR A 849 14.81 23.21 -7.33
N GLU A 850 15.57 23.98 -6.55
CA GLU A 850 16.45 23.48 -5.50
C GLU A 850 15.70 22.68 -4.40
N VAL A 851 15.99 21.38 -4.30
CA VAL A 851 15.59 20.52 -3.16
C VAL A 851 16.35 20.96 -1.89
N LYS A 852 15.62 21.42 -0.87
CA LYS A 852 16.17 21.89 0.42
C LYS A 852 15.77 20.97 1.58
N PHE A 853 16.77 20.39 2.25
CA PHE A 853 16.63 19.75 3.56
C PHE A 853 17.54 20.44 4.57
N SER A 854 17.06 20.64 5.79
CA SER A 854 17.76 21.42 6.82
C SER A 854 18.98 20.72 7.44
N ASP A 855 19.08 19.40 7.28
CA ASP A 855 19.99 18.53 8.03
C ASP A 855 21.02 17.78 7.15
N ILE A 856 21.11 18.12 5.86
CA ILE A 856 22.08 17.52 4.93
C ILE A 856 23.24 18.44 4.56
N ALA A 857 23.21 19.71 5.00
CA ALA A 857 24.24 20.69 4.68
C ALA A 857 25.60 20.24 5.25
N GLY A 858 26.60 20.06 4.37
CA GLY A 858 27.93 19.60 4.75
C GLY A 858 28.02 18.09 5.04
N HIS A 859 26.92 17.34 4.88
CA HIS A 859 26.92 15.89 5.02
C HIS A 859 27.58 15.24 3.79
N TRP A 860 28.42 14.21 3.99
CA TRP A 860 29.16 13.56 2.90
C TRP A 860 28.25 13.00 1.78
N ALA A 861 27.02 12.60 2.14
CA ALA A 861 26.03 12.08 1.22
C ALA A 861 25.11 13.15 0.61
N GLN A 862 25.34 14.45 0.84
CA GLN A 862 24.44 15.53 0.42
C GLN A 862 24.07 15.46 -1.07
N ALA A 863 25.04 15.27 -1.95
CA ALA A 863 24.81 15.18 -3.39
C ALA A 863 23.97 13.93 -3.76
N SER A 864 24.31 12.78 -3.18
CA SER A 864 23.58 11.52 -3.37
C SER A 864 22.15 11.61 -2.84
N ILE A 865 21.92 12.30 -1.73
CA ILE A 865 20.57 12.52 -1.18
C ILE A 865 19.74 13.38 -2.14
N LYS A 866 20.28 14.50 -2.61
CA LYS A 866 19.58 15.36 -3.59
C LYS A 866 19.24 14.59 -4.87
N GLN A 867 20.18 13.81 -5.39
CA GLN A 867 19.97 12.97 -6.57
C GLN A 867 18.93 11.86 -6.35
N ALA A 868 18.94 11.21 -5.18
CA ALA A 868 17.97 10.16 -4.87
C ALA A 868 16.56 10.73 -4.71
N VAL A 869 16.42 11.94 -4.15
CA VAL A 869 15.13 12.62 -4.02
C VAL A 869 14.62 13.10 -5.38
N SER A 870 15.47 13.72 -6.20
CA SER A 870 15.07 14.13 -7.55
C SER A 870 14.73 12.93 -8.45
N GLY A 871 15.37 11.78 -8.24
CA GLY A 871 15.06 10.53 -8.93
C GLY A 871 13.80 9.80 -8.43
N GLY A 872 13.17 10.29 -7.36
CA GLY A 872 11.99 9.67 -6.73
C GLY A 872 12.29 8.39 -5.95
N ILE A 873 13.56 8.12 -5.61
CA ILE A 873 13.99 6.92 -4.88
C ILE A 873 13.52 6.98 -3.42
N VAL A 874 13.59 8.17 -2.81
CA VAL A 874 13.26 8.41 -1.41
C VAL A 874 12.68 9.81 -1.24
N LYS A 875 11.88 10.01 -0.18
CA LYS A 875 11.36 11.33 0.22
C LYS A 875 11.91 11.72 1.59
N GLY A 876 11.99 13.03 1.84
CA GLY A 876 12.26 13.56 3.17
C GLY A 876 11.03 13.47 4.09
N TYR A 877 11.22 13.79 5.35
CA TYR A 877 10.17 13.85 6.35
C TYR A 877 9.36 15.16 6.22
N THR A 878 8.13 15.15 6.72
CA THR A 878 7.23 16.32 6.70
C THR A 878 7.76 17.51 7.51
N ASP A 879 8.71 17.26 8.43
CA ASP A 879 9.43 18.27 9.21
C ASP A 879 10.55 18.98 8.42
N GLY A 880 10.73 18.67 7.13
CA GLY A 880 11.74 19.28 6.26
C GLY A 880 13.16 18.70 6.42
N THR A 881 13.30 17.59 7.15
CA THR A 881 14.58 16.88 7.33
C THR A 881 14.68 15.62 6.45
N PHE A 882 15.91 15.12 6.23
CA PHE A 882 16.16 13.83 5.58
C PHE A 882 16.56 12.72 6.57
N LYS A 883 17.13 13.09 7.72
CA LYS A 883 17.70 12.23 8.77
C LYS A 883 18.76 11.28 8.23
N PRO A 884 19.88 11.79 7.65
CA PRO A 884 20.85 10.97 6.92
C PRO A 884 21.51 9.88 7.77
N ASN A 885 21.63 10.08 9.08
CA ASN A 885 22.24 9.14 10.02
C ASN A 885 21.24 8.20 10.71
N ALA A 886 19.94 8.34 10.46
CA ALA A 886 18.95 7.39 10.96
C ALA A 886 19.10 6.04 10.24
N THR A 887 18.93 4.95 10.96
CA THR A 887 18.86 3.60 10.42
C THR A 887 17.59 3.42 9.59
N VAL A 888 17.63 2.55 8.59
CA VAL A 888 16.45 2.18 7.79
C VAL A 888 15.96 0.78 8.12
N THR A 889 14.65 0.63 8.21
CA THR A 889 14.02 -0.69 8.37
C THR A 889 14.12 -1.51 7.07
N ARG A 890 13.99 -2.84 7.18
CA ARG A 890 13.94 -3.74 6.02
C ARG A 890 12.81 -3.39 5.06
N ALA A 891 11.64 -2.98 5.57
CA ALA A 891 10.52 -2.52 4.75
C ALA A 891 10.85 -1.20 4.02
N GLU A 892 11.45 -0.23 4.71
CA GLU A 892 11.83 1.05 4.09
C GLU A 892 12.88 0.85 2.99
N PHE A 893 13.88 0.01 3.26
CA PHE A 893 14.91 -0.29 2.26
C PHE A 893 14.34 -1.02 1.04
N ALA A 894 13.39 -1.95 1.23
CA ALA A 894 12.69 -2.60 0.12
C ALA A 894 11.93 -1.59 -0.75
N VAL A 895 11.24 -0.62 -0.14
CA VAL A 895 10.55 0.47 -0.87
C VAL A 895 11.56 1.32 -1.63
N MET A 896 12.65 1.77 -0.99
CA MET A 896 13.67 2.57 -1.66
C MET A 896 14.30 1.83 -2.85
N LEU A 897 14.59 0.54 -2.69
CA LEU A 897 15.14 -0.32 -3.74
C LEU A 897 14.17 -0.45 -4.92
N ILE A 898 12.89 -0.67 -4.66
CA ILE A 898 11.88 -0.82 -5.69
C ILE A 898 11.59 0.51 -6.41
N ASN A 899 11.59 1.64 -5.69
CA ASN A 899 11.49 2.96 -6.30
C ASN A 899 12.70 3.27 -7.20
N ALA A 900 13.89 2.77 -6.86
CA ALA A 900 15.07 2.87 -7.72
C ALA A 900 14.91 2.01 -8.99
N LEU A 901 14.40 0.78 -8.85
CA LEU A 901 14.30 -0.18 -9.95
C LEU A 901 13.09 0.05 -10.88
N LYS A 902 12.02 0.66 -10.36
CA LYS A 902 10.73 0.91 -11.04
C LYS A 902 10.18 -0.32 -11.80
N PRO A 903 10.10 -1.52 -11.17
CA PRO A 903 9.56 -2.71 -11.82
C PRO A 903 8.05 -2.56 -12.05
N GLN A 904 7.55 -3.16 -13.13
CA GLN A 904 6.12 -3.15 -13.50
C GLN A 904 5.34 -4.28 -12.82
N GLY A 905 4.02 -4.11 -12.67
CA GLY A 905 3.09 -5.10 -12.09
C GLY A 905 2.81 -4.95 -10.59
N ASN A 906 1.84 -5.71 -10.07
CA ASN A 906 1.37 -5.60 -8.68
C ASN A 906 2.25 -6.36 -7.66
N GLY A 907 3.23 -7.15 -8.11
CA GLY A 907 4.03 -8.02 -7.25
C GLY A 907 3.47 -9.43 -7.12
N ALA A 908 4.16 -10.26 -6.33
CA ALA A 908 3.74 -11.62 -6.00
C ALA A 908 2.94 -11.66 -4.68
N ASP A 909 2.08 -12.66 -4.52
CA ASP A 909 1.37 -12.91 -3.26
C ASP A 909 2.36 -13.13 -2.11
N LEU A 910 2.20 -12.34 -1.04
CA LEU A 910 3.07 -12.40 0.12
C LEU A 910 2.64 -13.53 1.06
N THR A 911 3.49 -14.54 1.21
CA THR A 911 3.24 -15.74 2.03
C THR A 911 4.02 -15.75 3.34
N PHE A 912 4.57 -14.60 3.75
CA PHE A 912 5.36 -14.48 4.98
C PHE A 912 4.52 -14.70 6.24
N THR A 913 5.09 -15.35 7.26
CA THR A 913 4.41 -15.62 8.54
C THR A 913 4.06 -14.35 9.31
N ASP A 914 4.76 -13.25 9.05
CA ASP A 914 4.52 -11.92 9.62
C ASP A 914 3.98 -10.92 8.59
N ASN A 915 3.29 -11.39 7.54
CA ASN A 915 2.70 -10.53 6.51
C ASN A 915 1.82 -9.41 7.09
N ALA A 916 1.06 -9.68 8.15
CA ALA A 916 0.22 -8.69 8.85
C ALA A 916 1.01 -7.54 9.51
N LYS A 917 2.34 -7.70 9.71
CA LYS A 917 3.22 -6.63 10.23
C LYS A 917 3.81 -5.76 9.11
N ILE A 918 3.67 -6.14 7.85
CA ILE A 918 4.10 -5.34 6.71
C ILE A 918 3.06 -4.24 6.52
N GLY A 919 3.45 -3.00 6.81
CA GLY A 919 2.57 -1.85 6.62
C GLY A 919 2.11 -1.75 5.17
N THR A 920 0.85 -1.34 4.94
CA THR A 920 0.25 -1.22 3.60
C THR A 920 1.10 -0.38 2.65
N TRP A 921 1.75 0.67 3.15
CA TRP A 921 2.71 1.51 2.42
C TRP A 921 3.90 0.75 1.81
N ALA A 922 4.28 -0.41 2.36
CA ALA A 922 5.40 -1.22 1.90
C ALA A 922 4.95 -2.50 1.16
N GLN A 923 3.69 -2.92 1.29
CA GLN A 923 3.22 -4.22 0.79
C GLN A 923 3.46 -4.39 -0.72
N LYS A 924 3.10 -3.39 -1.53
CA LYS A 924 3.33 -3.44 -2.98
C LYS A 924 4.80 -3.57 -3.33
N ALA A 925 5.67 -2.79 -2.70
CA ALA A 925 7.11 -2.86 -2.94
C ALA A 925 7.69 -4.21 -2.52
N VAL A 926 7.29 -4.73 -1.35
CA VAL A 926 7.73 -6.06 -0.90
C VAL A 926 7.25 -7.15 -1.86
N ALA A 927 6.00 -7.07 -2.32
CA ALA A 927 5.44 -8.00 -3.32
C ALA A 927 6.21 -7.97 -4.64
N GLN A 928 6.55 -6.78 -5.14
CA GLN A 928 7.37 -6.61 -6.35
C GLN A 928 8.80 -7.13 -6.14
N ALA A 929 9.38 -6.90 -4.97
CA ALA A 929 10.71 -7.42 -4.64
C ALA A 929 10.74 -8.97 -4.53
N VAL A 930 9.67 -9.58 -4.02
CA VAL A 930 9.51 -11.04 -4.00
C VAL A 930 9.36 -11.58 -5.42
N GLN A 931 8.51 -10.95 -6.25
CA GLN A 931 8.32 -11.32 -7.65
C GLN A 931 9.64 -11.26 -8.44
N ALA A 932 10.44 -10.23 -8.19
CA ALA A 932 11.75 -10.04 -8.83
C ALA A 932 12.87 -10.94 -8.25
N ASN A 933 12.55 -11.88 -7.35
CA ASN A 933 13.51 -12.73 -6.64
C ASN A 933 14.58 -11.97 -5.84
N ILE A 934 14.30 -10.71 -5.49
CA ILE A 934 15.18 -9.86 -4.67
C ILE A 934 15.09 -10.27 -3.21
N ILE A 935 13.87 -10.54 -2.72
CA ILE A 935 13.55 -10.91 -1.34
C ILE A 935 12.97 -12.33 -1.31
N LYS A 936 13.54 -13.20 -0.48
CA LYS A 936 13.10 -14.61 -0.33
C LYS A 936 12.55 -14.96 1.06
N GLY A 937 12.60 -14.03 2.01
CA GLY A 937 12.26 -14.28 3.42
C GLY A 937 13.38 -14.94 4.21
N ASN A 938 13.20 -15.02 5.53
CA ASN A 938 14.11 -15.67 6.46
C ASN A 938 13.82 -17.18 6.56
N GLN A 939 14.73 -17.96 7.15
CA GLN A 939 14.54 -19.42 7.33
C GLN A 939 13.31 -19.79 8.16
N ASP A 940 12.82 -18.90 9.02
CA ASP A 940 11.60 -19.06 9.81
C ASP A 940 10.32 -18.66 9.05
N GLY A 941 10.43 -18.34 7.76
CA GLY A 941 9.33 -17.90 6.90
C GLY A 941 8.89 -16.44 7.10
N SER A 942 9.59 -15.66 7.93
CA SER A 942 9.27 -14.25 8.19
C SER A 942 9.99 -13.28 7.24
N PHE A 943 9.45 -12.08 7.06
CA PHE A 943 10.11 -10.95 6.38
C PHE A 943 10.82 -10.00 7.36
N ARG A 944 10.27 -9.80 8.57
CA ARG A 944 10.71 -8.88 9.62
C ARG A 944 10.70 -7.40 9.19
N PRO A 945 9.54 -6.84 8.81
CA PRO A 945 9.45 -5.52 8.17
C PRO A 945 10.00 -4.37 9.02
N ASN A 946 9.83 -4.42 10.34
CA ASN A 946 10.22 -3.36 11.27
C ASN A 946 11.64 -3.52 11.85
N ALA A 947 12.36 -4.59 11.48
CA ALA A 947 13.75 -4.76 11.88
C ALA A 947 14.64 -3.85 11.03
N GLU A 948 15.68 -3.26 11.64
CA GLU A 948 16.68 -2.47 10.93
C GLU A 948 17.49 -3.35 9.98
N VAL A 949 17.66 -2.93 8.72
CA VAL A 949 18.37 -3.73 7.72
C VAL A 949 19.86 -3.74 8.01
N THR A 950 20.45 -4.93 8.07
CA THR A 950 21.90 -5.08 8.24
C THR A 950 22.63 -4.84 6.92
N ARG A 951 23.91 -4.48 6.98
CA ARG A 951 24.76 -4.32 5.80
C ARG A 951 24.86 -5.61 4.97
N ALA A 952 24.86 -6.77 5.61
CA ALA A 952 24.85 -8.07 4.92
C ALA A 952 23.56 -8.30 4.14
N GLU A 953 22.40 -8.01 4.74
CA GLU A 953 21.09 -8.14 4.07
C GLU A 953 20.95 -7.17 2.90
N MET A 954 21.39 -5.91 3.09
CA MET A 954 21.45 -4.90 2.04
C MET A 954 22.29 -5.39 0.84
N ALA A 955 23.48 -5.94 1.09
CA ALA A 955 24.34 -6.45 0.02
C ALA A 955 23.69 -7.60 -0.77
N VAL A 956 22.99 -8.51 -0.09
CA VAL A 956 22.25 -9.61 -0.74
C VAL A 956 21.11 -9.06 -1.60
N MET A 957 20.30 -8.12 -1.09
CA MET A 957 19.21 -7.51 -1.86
C MET A 957 19.73 -6.80 -3.12
N ILE A 958 20.85 -6.09 -3.03
CA ILE A 958 21.46 -5.40 -4.17
C ILE A 958 22.03 -6.39 -5.20
N ALA A 959 22.73 -7.44 -4.76
CA ALA A 959 23.26 -8.45 -5.67
C ALA A 959 22.13 -9.18 -6.42
N ASN A 960 21.04 -9.52 -5.72
CA ASN A 960 19.85 -10.13 -6.34
C ASN A 960 19.18 -9.17 -7.33
N ALA A 961 19.07 -7.87 -7.00
CA ALA A 961 18.50 -6.86 -7.89
C ALA A 961 19.30 -6.68 -9.19
N LEU A 962 20.60 -6.97 -9.17
CA LEU A 962 21.48 -6.96 -10.35
C LEU A 962 21.52 -8.32 -11.08
N GLY A 963 20.66 -9.26 -10.70
CA GLY A 963 20.49 -10.56 -11.37
C GLY A 963 21.70 -11.48 -11.28
N GLN A 964 22.58 -11.29 -10.29
CA GLN A 964 23.84 -12.01 -10.22
C GLN A 964 23.72 -13.36 -9.51
N SER A 965 24.25 -14.40 -10.15
CA SER A 965 24.54 -15.67 -9.50
C SER A 965 25.89 -15.56 -8.80
N VAL A 966 25.89 -15.66 -7.47
CA VAL A 966 27.10 -15.48 -6.65
C VAL A 966 27.61 -16.82 -6.12
N GLU A 967 28.92 -17.02 -6.17
CA GLU A 967 29.55 -18.24 -5.63
C GLU A 967 29.39 -18.31 -4.11
N ALA A 968 28.98 -19.49 -3.62
CA ALA A 968 28.92 -19.75 -2.18
C ALA A 968 30.34 -19.74 -1.60
N ASN A 969 30.56 -18.98 -0.52
CA ASN A 969 31.83 -18.85 0.19
C ASN A 969 32.97 -18.10 -0.54
N ALA A 970 32.66 -17.17 -1.43
CA ALA A 970 33.65 -16.27 -2.02
C ALA A 970 34.45 -15.49 -0.93
N THR A 971 35.74 -15.26 -1.18
CA THR A 971 36.55 -14.38 -0.31
C THR A 971 36.26 -12.92 -0.64
N THR A 972 35.91 -12.12 0.37
CA THR A 972 35.43 -10.75 0.17
C THR A 972 36.53 -9.69 0.24
N SER A 973 37.77 -10.08 0.59
CA SER A 973 38.92 -9.19 0.83
C SER A 973 38.70 -8.10 1.91
N PHE A 974 37.63 -8.17 2.70
CA PHE A 974 37.46 -7.34 3.89
C PHE A 974 38.22 -7.94 5.08
N ALA A 975 38.68 -7.09 6.00
CA ALA A 975 39.47 -7.52 7.16
C ALA A 975 38.66 -8.40 8.13
N ASP A 976 37.34 -8.27 8.12
CA ASP A 976 36.35 -9.04 8.89
C ASP A 976 35.64 -10.11 8.03
N ASP A 977 36.29 -10.63 6.97
CA ASP A 977 35.71 -11.68 6.11
C ASP A 977 35.21 -12.90 6.90
N LYS A 978 35.87 -13.23 8.02
CA LYS A 978 35.49 -14.32 8.92
C LYS A 978 34.14 -14.10 9.62
N ASP A 979 33.73 -12.84 9.79
CA ASP A 979 32.51 -12.45 10.51
C ASP A 979 31.32 -12.31 9.54
N ILE A 980 31.57 -12.34 8.22
CA ILE A 980 30.54 -12.31 7.18
C ILE A 980 29.87 -13.68 7.09
N PRO A 981 28.54 -13.77 7.28
CA PRO A 981 27.82 -15.04 7.20
C PRO A 981 27.99 -15.70 5.83
N ALA A 982 28.10 -17.03 5.81
CA ALA A 982 28.29 -17.81 4.56
C ALA A 982 27.22 -17.49 3.49
N TRP A 983 25.97 -17.25 3.91
CA TRP A 983 24.87 -16.89 3.01
C TRP A 983 25.03 -15.52 2.34
N ALA A 984 25.84 -14.62 2.90
CA ALA A 984 26.06 -13.27 2.39
C ALA A 984 27.38 -13.14 1.61
N LYS A 985 28.36 -14.03 1.84
CA LYS A 985 29.74 -13.88 1.32
C LYS A 985 29.82 -13.62 -0.17
N GLY A 986 29.10 -14.40 -0.98
CA GLY A 986 29.07 -14.23 -2.44
C GLY A 986 28.57 -12.84 -2.86
N SER A 987 27.46 -12.40 -2.26
CA SER A 987 26.89 -11.07 -2.53
C SER A 987 27.81 -9.94 -2.07
N VAL A 988 28.45 -10.09 -0.90
CA VAL A 988 29.38 -9.08 -0.37
C VAL A 988 30.63 -8.96 -1.24
N ALA A 989 31.20 -10.07 -1.71
CA ALA A 989 32.32 -10.06 -2.65
C ALA A 989 31.94 -9.33 -3.96
N TYR A 990 30.76 -9.63 -4.50
CA TYR A 990 30.27 -8.99 -5.71
C TYR A 990 30.08 -7.48 -5.55
N VAL A 991 29.33 -7.01 -4.54
CA VAL A 991 29.07 -5.58 -4.38
C VAL A 991 30.34 -4.78 -4.07
N LYS A 992 31.37 -5.42 -3.52
CA LYS A 992 32.71 -4.82 -3.39
C LYS A 992 33.42 -4.72 -4.74
N GLN A 993 33.46 -5.81 -5.51
CA GLN A 993 34.09 -5.85 -6.84
C GLN A 993 33.44 -4.85 -7.79
N ALA A 994 32.12 -4.71 -7.73
CA ALA A 994 31.34 -3.75 -8.51
C ALA A 994 31.49 -2.29 -8.03
N GLY A 995 32.23 -2.04 -6.92
CA GLY A 995 32.42 -0.71 -6.36
C GLY A 995 31.16 -0.09 -5.72
N ILE A 996 30.12 -0.90 -5.50
CA ILE A 996 28.83 -0.48 -4.96
C ILE A 996 28.96 -0.23 -3.46
N VAL A 997 29.56 -1.17 -2.72
CA VAL A 997 29.79 -1.05 -1.27
C VAL A 997 31.28 -0.93 -1.00
N GLN A 998 31.65 0.04 -0.15
CA GLN A 998 33.00 0.18 0.39
C GLN A 998 33.03 -0.19 1.87
N GLY A 999 34.20 -0.62 2.34
CA GLY A 999 34.44 -0.93 3.75
C GLY A 999 34.50 0.33 4.61
N LYS A 1000 34.15 0.19 5.88
CA LYS A 1000 34.37 1.19 6.93
C LYS A 1000 35.87 1.30 7.27
N SER A 1001 36.19 2.15 8.24
CA SER A 1001 37.57 2.32 8.75
C SER A 1001 38.24 0.96 9.01
N GLY A 1002 39.47 0.79 8.51
CA GLY A 1002 40.20 -0.48 8.64
C GLY A 1002 39.79 -1.56 7.63
N ASN A 1003 39.10 -1.20 6.54
CA ASN A 1003 38.62 -2.15 5.52
C ASN A 1003 37.68 -3.21 6.11
N LEU A 1004 36.82 -2.80 7.05
CA LEU A 1004 35.80 -3.65 7.68
C LEU A 1004 34.48 -3.54 6.92
N PHE A 1005 33.84 -4.65 6.59
CA PHE A 1005 32.49 -4.65 6.03
C PHE A 1005 31.42 -4.36 7.09
N ALA A 1006 31.63 -4.83 8.32
CA ALA A 1006 30.72 -4.78 9.45
C ALA A 1006 29.34 -5.40 9.13
N PRO A 1007 29.24 -6.73 8.96
CA PRO A 1007 28.05 -7.39 8.41
C PRO A 1007 26.79 -7.24 9.25
N GLN A 1008 26.92 -7.06 10.57
CA GLN A 1008 25.81 -6.91 11.52
C GLN A 1008 25.42 -5.45 11.78
N ASP A 1009 26.22 -4.48 11.31
CA ASP A 1009 25.86 -3.07 11.46
C ASP A 1009 24.62 -2.74 10.62
N HIS A 1010 23.77 -1.87 11.15
CA HIS A 1010 22.58 -1.40 10.47
C HIS A 1010 22.92 -0.30 9.46
N ALA A 1011 22.30 -0.34 8.28
CA ALA A 1011 22.52 0.65 7.25
C ALA A 1011 21.80 1.96 7.59
N THR A 1012 22.52 3.07 7.50
CA THR A 1012 21.92 4.41 7.60
C THR A 1012 21.18 4.78 6.30
N ARG A 1013 20.26 5.73 6.41
CA ARG A 1013 19.47 6.27 5.30
C ARG A 1013 20.36 6.88 4.21
N ALA A 1014 21.46 7.53 4.59
CA ALA A 1014 22.49 8.05 3.68
C ALA A 1014 23.29 6.94 2.97
N GLU A 1015 23.66 5.87 3.67
CA GLU A 1015 24.33 4.72 3.05
C GLU A 1015 23.39 4.02 2.06
N ALA A 1016 22.12 3.82 2.44
CA ALA A 1016 21.12 3.19 1.59
C ALA A 1016 20.95 3.90 0.24
N VAL A 1017 20.75 5.23 0.22
CA VAL A 1017 20.62 5.98 -1.04
C VAL A 1017 21.89 5.94 -1.89
N THR A 1018 23.06 6.02 -1.25
CA THR A 1018 24.34 6.01 -1.97
C THR A 1018 24.58 4.66 -2.65
N VAL A 1019 24.27 3.56 -1.95
CA VAL A 1019 24.37 2.21 -2.49
C VAL A 1019 23.38 2.00 -3.64
N LEU A 1020 22.15 2.49 -3.52
CA LEU A 1020 21.14 2.39 -4.58
C LEU A 1020 21.55 3.18 -5.84
N LEU A 1021 22.08 4.39 -5.71
CA LEU A 1021 22.57 5.16 -6.85
C LEU A 1021 23.76 4.48 -7.54
N LYS A 1022 24.67 3.88 -6.77
CA LYS A 1022 25.78 3.10 -7.33
C LYS A 1022 25.31 1.81 -8.00
N MET A 1023 24.30 1.15 -7.45
CA MET A 1023 23.65 0.00 -8.09
C MET A 1023 23.04 0.41 -9.44
N LEU A 1024 22.32 1.55 -9.50
CA LEU A 1024 21.78 2.07 -10.76
C LEU A 1024 22.87 2.41 -11.78
N ALA A 1025 23.95 3.05 -11.33
CA ALA A 1025 25.11 3.32 -12.18
C ALA A 1025 25.76 2.03 -12.70
N GLN A 1026 25.77 0.96 -11.90
CA GLN A 1026 26.29 -0.34 -12.31
C GLN A 1026 25.35 -1.09 -13.26
N LYS A 1027 24.03 -0.90 -13.15
CA LYS A 1027 23.02 -1.47 -14.06
C LYS A 1027 23.07 -0.82 -15.45
N ASN A 1028 23.57 0.42 -15.53
CA ASN A 1028 23.75 1.18 -16.76
C ASN A 1028 25.13 0.98 -17.42
N LYS A 1029 26.00 0.14 -16.85
CA LYS A 1029 27.26 -0.34 -17.45
C LYS A 1029 27.04 -1.73 -18.02
#